data_AF-A0A9V1EMY2-F1
#
_entry.id   AF-A0A9V1EMY2-F1
#
_cell.length_a   1.000
_cell.length_b   1.000
_cell.length_c   1.000
_cell.angle_alpha   90.00
_cell.angle_beta   90.00
_cell.angle_gamma   90.00
#
_symmetry.space_group_name_H-M   'P 1'
#
loop_
_entity.id
_entity.type
_entity.pdbx_description
1 polymer ?
#
loop_
_entity_poly.entity_id
_entity_poly.type
_entity_poly.pdbx_seq_one_letter_code
_entity_poly.pdbx_strand_id
1 'polypeptide(L)'
;MKELRNSDCLEITLLCFIISAQMEKYANHVHTLTEERETLSHGCEKENKQFRHEVKVLQPKQEVQIKEVEEMLYQEGLSEIALSSPSEQIAYLLVERSTLLQKLEARGPKPESQRCMTSKFLKEHPQENFEQNHQPLRREQEKHQEHVQQSKKNLRESHNEDLEKDKTSQNCLERNAEQVAERLGMAQEEIRRLTDELQGKEKEQSKLDSALKKAQLEIEHLKENLIKLKENDSIDLQKAKEHNQRLDEEILALRNRVRSLDSEKKALGEVVERLKGKSHESQENKQLGNHSPGTTVGAEQREQILKMSQEKIDIFESKLSEERERRKQSTSDLNTVQKALKVDSEEVQKSRSELICLYNEIQSLPRAAEDRDHYLITYDLLQRENSELETKYPSSGEKQKYQQQEDVQQLRQNLHRLQILCSSAEKELRYERGKNLDLKQHNSLLQEESIKIKIELKQAQQKLLEGTKMCSSLTAEWKHGQQKIRELELEVLKQDQSIKSQDNLKEKLAQEKSKVADAEEKILDLQQKLEHAHKVCLTDTCISGQKQLEERIKEALENEAKTKQLYEEEQQKRKLIDQNVNELRKQVRILQDKGNQLEITSSQQQSRIQQQEAKLKKYLENKKEKSDEHLKSNGELSEKLSKLQQEKEALRKEYAQLLKQMDAHMRNFNEKHHHHKVKLRRVKNLLLQEVELRDKRIEHLENEVRILQHQVEKEKAFQDKIIAQNDLLLLEKRSLLEKLTEKEELINSNKGVISSVQNKVLLLDKENKHLQETSLWLKHQVGFLESIIKNIQISRKEETKISNIPEFEVFYKILPLPNSSFSGTGLVESDGSLQGLEENKSEEAMPNPKSSKSPSCSQNSKAGYVNVPFLKETHCIVEQDQKSEL
;
A
#
# COMPACT_ATOMS: atom_id res chain seq x y z
N MET A 1 -27.43 31.49 -53.24
CA MET A 1 -27.87 30.22 -52.61
C MET A 1 -26.92 29.03 -52.85
N LYS A 2 -26.30 28.87 -54.04
CA LYS A 2 -25.23 27.86 -54.24
C LYS A 2 -23.84 28.37 -53.80
N GLU A 3 -23.53 29.65 -53.96
CA GLU A 3 -22.23 30.22 -53.57
C GLU A 3 -22.05 30.34 -52.05
N LEU A 4 -23.10 30.71 -51.30
CA LEU A 4 -23.07 30.76 -49.84
C LEU A 4 -22.77 29.37 -49.20
N ARG A 5 -23.33 28.29 -49.76
CA ARG A 5 -23.06 26.92 -49.27
C ARG A 5 -21.63 26.43 -49.54
N ASN A 6 -20.96 26.96 -50.56
CA ASN A 6 -19.58 26.60 -50.85
C ASN A 6 -18.60 27.38 -49.94
N SER A 7 -18.94 28.62 -49.58
CA SER A 7 -18.16 29.43 -48.64
C SER A 7 -18.11 28.78 -47.25
N ASP A 8 -19.26 28.39 -46.73
CA ASP A 8 -19.37 27.78 -45.39
C ASP A 8 -18.63 26.43 -45.33
N CYS A 9 -18.67 25.63 -46.41
CA CYS A 9 -17.93 24.37 -46.49
C CYS A 9 -16.41 24.57 -46.51
N LEU A 10 -15.91 25.60 -47.20
CA LEU A 10 -14.49 25.92 -47.23
C LEU A 10 -13.99 26.40 -45.85
N GLU A 11 -14.79 27.20 -45.16
CA GLU A 11 -14.46 27.73 -43.84
C GLU A 11 -14.41 26.62 -42.78
N ILE A 12 -15.37 25.69 -42.81
CA ILE A 12 -15.37 24.49 -41.95
C ILE A 12 -14.16 23.60 -42.24
N THR A 13 -13.80 23.43 -43.51
CA THR A 13 -12.64 22.60 -43.89
C THR A 13 -11.32 23.22 -43.40
N LEU A 14 -11.17 24.54 -43.52
CA LEU A 14 -10.04 25.29 -42.97
C LEU A 14 -9.96 25.19 -41.45
N LEU A 15 -11.09 25.32 -40.76
CA LEU A 15 -11.15 25.16 -39.30
C LEU A 15 -10.73 23.75 -38.86
N CYS A 16 -11.22 22.71 -39.55
CA CYS A 16 -10.83 21.33 -39.26
C CYS A 16 -9.32 21.09 -39.49
N PHE A 17 -8.74 21.71 -40.52
CA PHE A 17 -7.30 21.59 -40.80
C PHE A 17 -6.46 22.29 -39.72
N ILE A 18 -6.87 23.49 -39.29
CA ILE A 18 -6.21 24.23 -38.20
C ILE A 18 -6.30 23.46 -36.88
N ILE A 19 -7.47 22.91 -36.56
CA ILE A 19 -7.67 22.10 -35.34
C ILE A 19 -6.81 20.84 -35.40
N SER A 20 -6.73 20.17 -36.55
CA SER A 20 -5.92 18.95 -36.70
C SER A 20 -4.43 19.24 -36.51
N ALA A 21 -3.92 20.33 -37.11
CA ALA A 21 -2.53 20.76 -36.93
C ALA A 21 -2.23 21.17 -35.48
N GLN A 22 -3.18 21.82 -34.79
CA GLN A 22 -3.05 22.17 -33.39
C GLN A 22 -3.01 20.93 -32.47
N MET A 23 -3.87 19.94 -32.75
CA MET A 23 -3.94 18.67 -32.03
C MET A 23 -2.67 17.83 -32.25
N GLU A 24 -2.13 17.81 -33.46
CA GLU A 24 -0.87 17.14 -33.79
C GLU A 24 0.31 17.78 -33.07
N LYS A 25 0.37 19.12 -33.03
CA LYS A 25 1.39 19.85 -32.26
C LYS A 25 1.30 19.56 -30.76
N TYR A 26 0.09 19.47 -30.22
CA TYR A 26 -0.14 19.13 -28.81
C TYR A 26 0.24 17.67 -28.52
N ALA A 27 -0.12 16.74 -29.39
CA ALA A 27 0.25 15.33 -29.28
C ALA A 27 1.77 15.13 -29.28
N ASN A 28 2.49 15.83 -30.17
CA ASN A 28 3.95 15.80 -30.22
C ASN A 28 4.57 16.38 -28.94
N HIS A 29 4.02 17.47 -28.40
CA HIS A 29 4.50 18.03 -27.13
C HIS A 29 4.30 17.06 -25.95
N VAL A 30 3.16 16.39 -25.88
CA VAL A 30 2.89 15.36 -24.86
C VAL A 30 3.85 14.19 -25.01
N HIS A 31 4.17 13.78 -26.25
CA HIS A 31 5.13 12.70 -26.49
C HIS A 31 6.54 13.07 -26.00
N THR A 32 7.03 14.25 -26.35
CA THR A 32 8.35 14.74 -25.88
C THR A 32 8.41 14.86 -24.35
N LEU A 33 7.36 15.38 -23.70
CA LEU A 33 7.29 15.43 -22.23
C LEU A 33 7.27 14.03 -21.60
N THR A 34 6.70 13.05 -22.28
CA THR A 34 6.67 11.66 -21.80
C THR A 34 8.05 11.04 -21.89
N GLU A 35 8.78 11.25 -22.98
CA GLU A 35 10.17 10.79 -23.16
C GLU A 35 11.12 11.45 -22.15
N GLU A 36 10.98 12.76 -21.90
CA GLU A 36 11.75 13.48 -20.87
C GLU A 36 11.46 12.94 -19.47
N ARG A 37 10.20 12.59 -19.19
CA ARG A 37 9.82 11.98 -17.90
C ARG A 37 10.40 10.58 -17.74
N GLU A 38 10.39 9.76 -18.78
CA GLU A 38 10.93 8.39 -18.75
C GLU A 38 12.45 8.39 -18.58
N THR A 39 13.16 9.27 -19.28
CA THR A 39 14.61 9.43 -19.15
C THR A 39 15.01 9.91 -17.75
N LEU A 40 14.27 10.87 -17.18
CA LEU A 40 14.48 11.32 -15.80
C LEU A 40 14.18 10.20 -14.78
N SER A 41 13.08 9.46 -14.98
CA SER A 41 12.70 8.33 -14.13
C SER A 41 13.79 7.25 -14.12
N HIS A 42 14.36 6.94 -15.29
CA HIS A 42 15.46 5.98 -15.40
C HIS A 42 16.74 6.47 -14.70
N GLY A 43 17.06 7.76 -14.82
CA GLY A 43 18.15 8.39 -14.09
C GLY A 43 18.00 8.27 -12.57
N CYS A 44 16.82 8.62 -12.04
CA CYS A 44 16.51 8.49 -10.61
C CYS A 44 16.55 7.03 -10.13
N GLU A 45 16.11 6.07 -10.95
CA GLU A 45 16.17 4.65 -10.59
C GLU A 45 17.61 4.14 -10.50
N LYS A 46 18.48 4.62 -11.41
CA LYS A 46 19.91 4.29 -11.41
C LYS A 46 20.61 4.86 -10.18
N GLU A 47 20.36 6.12 -9.83
CA GLU A 47 20.89 6.73 -8.59
C GLU A 47 20.39 6.01 -7.33
N ASN A 48 19.10 5.64 -7.28
CA ASN A 48 18.57 4.87 -6.16
C ASN A 48 19.23 3.50 -6.01
N LYS A 49 19.53 2.82 -7.12
CA LYS A 49 20.28 1.56 -7.11
C LYS A 49 21.70 1.78 -6.57
N GLN A 50 22.35 2.87 -6.96
CA GLN A 50 23.68 3.23 -6.47
C GLN A 50 23.68 3.51 -4.95
N PHE A 51 22.74 4.32 -4.45
CA PHE A 51 22.62 4.56 -3.00
C PHE A 51 22.33 3.29 -2.21
N ARG A 52 21.49 2.38 -2.73
CA ARG A 52 21.27 1.07 -2.08
C ARG A 52 22.54 0.23 -2.03
N HIS A 53 23.40 0.31 -3.04
CA HIS A 53 24.70 -0.36 -3.02
C HIS A 53 25.66 0.28 -2.01
N GLU A 54 25.74 1.61 -1.96
CA GLU A 54 26.58 2.32 -0.98
C GLU A 54 26.16 2.04 0.47
N VAL A 55 24.86 2.04 0.77
CA VAL A 55 24.34 1.67 2.10
C VAL A 55 24.70 0.23 2.47
N LYS A 56 24.59 -0.72 1.53
CA LYS A 56 24.99 -2.11 1.76
C LYS A 56 26.49 -2.27 2.02
N VAL A 57 27.33 -1.39 1.46
CA VAL A 57 28.79 -1.40 1.69
C VAL A 57 29.17 -0.73 3.01
N LEU A 58 28.44 0.31 3.41
CA LEU A 58 28.72 1.06 4.65
C LEU A 58 28.21 0.35 5.91
N GLN A 59 27.10 -0.39 5.82
CA GLN A 59 26.50 -1.12 6.95
C GLN A 59 27.49 -2.07 7.66
N PRO A 60 28.22 -2.99 6.98
CA PRO A 60 29.16 -3.86 7.65
C PRO A 60 30.37 -3.12 8.22
N LYS A 61 30.78 -1.98 7.64
CA LYS A 61 31.87 -1.15 8.20
C LYS A 61 31.45 -0.51 9.53
N GLN A 62 30.21 -0.05 9.62
CA GLN A 62 29.65 0.51 10.85
C GLN A 62 29.47 -0.58 11.93
N GLU A 63 29.04 -1.79 11.55
CA GLU A 63 28.93 -2.93 12.48
C GLU A 63 30.30 -3.36 13.05
N VAL A 64 31.38 -3.28 12.26
CA VAL A 64 32.74 -3.54 12.76
C VAL A 64 33.18 -2.48 13.76
N GLN A 65 32.94 -1.19 13.47
CA GLN A 65 33.26 -0.10 14.40
C GLN A 65 32.46 -0.18 15.70
N ILE A 66 31.18 -0.57 15.64
CA ILE A 66 30.35 -0.79 16.83
C ILE A 66 30.94 -1.91 17.68
N LYS A 67 31.30 -3.04 17.08
CA LYS A 67 31.91 -4.17 17.80
C LYS A 67 33.25 -3.82 18.44
N GLU A 68 34.07 -3.00 17.79
CA GLU A 68 35.33 -2.50 18.35
C GLU A 68 35.07 -1.62 19.59
N VAL A 69 34.06 -0.75 19.54
CA VAL A 69 33.64 0.07 20.69
C VAL A 69 33.05 -0.77 21.82
N GLU A 70 32.23 -1.77 21.50
CA GLU A 70 31.72 -2.72 22.50
C GLU A 70 32.86 -3.46 23.19
N GLU A 71 33.86 -3.93 22.43
CA GLU A 71 35.03 -4.63 22.98
C GLU A 71 35.88 -3.71 23.88
N MET A 72 36.08 -2.45 23.50
CA MET A 72 36.75 -1.45 24.35
C MET A 72 35.97 -1.21 25.66
N LEU A 73 34.64 -1.10 25.60
CA LEU A 73 33.79 -0.94 26.79
C LEU A 73 33.84 -2.17 27.70
N TYR A 74 33.90 -3.38 27.13
CA TYR A 74 34.11 -4.61 27.89
C TYR A 74 35.48 -4.63 28.60
N GLN A 75 36.55 -4.19 27.94
CA GLN A 75 37.90 -4.14 28.52
C GLN A 75 38.01 -3.15 29.69
N GLU A 76 37.27 -2.05 29.64
CA GLU A 76 37.19 -1.04 30.71
C GLU A 76 36.19 -1.39 31.83
N GLY A 77 35.58 -2.58 31.79
CA GLY A 77 34.65 -3.05 32.81
C GLY A 77 33.24 -2.44 32.74
N LEU A 78 32.88 -1.82 31.61
CA LEU A 78 31.57 -1.20 31.34
C LEU A 78 30.65 -2.13 30.53
N SER A 79 30.62 -3.43 30.89
CA SER A 79 29.88 -4.47 30.17
C SER A 79 28.36 -4.23 30.13
N GLU A 80 27.79 -3.59 31.14
CA GLU A 80 26.36 -3.27 31.20
C GLU A 80 25.92 -2.25 30.15
N ILE A 81 26.82 -1.35 29.72
CA ILE A 81 26.54 -0.33 28.70
C ILE A 81 26.97 -0.80 27.30
N ALA A 82 27.88 -1.76 27.20
CA ALA A 82 28.31 -2.31 25.91
C ALA A 82 27.15 -2.87 25.07
N LEU A 83 26.09 -3.42 25.69
CA LEU A 83 24.91 -3.94 24.97
C LEU A 83 23.83 -2.88 24.69
N SER A 84 24.03 -1.63 25.12
CA SER A 84 23.08 -0.52 24.90
C SER A 84 23.28 0.15 23.54
N SER A 85 22.31 0.93 23.07
CA SER A 85 22.42 1.59 21.76
C SER A 85 23.62 2.57 21.72
N PRO A 86 24.24 2.85 20.57
CA PRO A 86 25.37 3.80 20.48
C PRO A 86 25.04 5.18 21.06
N SER A 87 23.77 5.61 20.98
CA SER A 87 23.30 6.84 21.62
C SER A 87 23.31 6.77 23.16
N GLU A 88 22.94 5.62 23.74
CA GLU A 88 22.98 5.40 25.19
C GLU A 88 24.42 5.25 25.69
N GLN A 89 25.27 4.56 24.93
CA GLN A 89 26.71 4.47 25.21
C GLN A 89 27.35 5.87 25.28
N ILE A 90 27.07 6.74 24.30
CA ILE A 90 27.57 8.12 24.28
C ILE A 90 27.01 8.93 25.46
N ALA A 91 25.71 8.82 25.75
CA ALA A 91 25.09 9.54 26.86
C ALA A 91 25.71 9.14 28.21
N TYR A 92 25.94 7.85 28.42
CA TYR A 92 26.56 7.32 29.63
C TYR A 92 28.00 7.82 29.79
N LEU A 93 28.82 7.72 28.73
CA LEU A 93 30.20 8.21 28.74
C LEU A 93 30.29 9.73 28.97
N LEU A 94 29.35 10.51 28.44
CA LEU A 94 29.28 11.95 28.68
C LEU A 94 28.94 12.28 30.13
N VAL A 95 28.00 11.55 30.74
CA VAL A 95 27.64 11.72 32.16
C VAL A 95 28.79 11.32 33.08
N GLU A 96 29.49 10.22 32.78
CA GLU A 96 30.65 9.78 33.54
C GLU A 96 31.81 10.77 33.44
N ARG A 97 32.09 11.29 32.23
CA ARG A 97 33.08 12.36 32.01
C ARG A 97 32.73 13.61 32.81
N SER A 98 31.47 14.04 32.82
CA SER A 98 31.02 15.19 33.62
C SER A 98 31.17 14.95 35.12
N THR A 99 30.89 13.73 35.59
CA THR A 99 31.04 13.34 37.00
C THR A 99 32.51 13.32 37.43
N LEU A 100 33.41 12.83 36.58
CA LEU A 100 34.85 12.83 36.82
C LEU A 100 35.44 14.24 36.80
N LEU A 101 35.00 15.10 35.87
CA LEU A 101 35.38 16.51 35.83
C LEU A 101 34.92 17.25 37.09
N GLN A 102 33.70 16.99 37.55
CA GLN A 102 33.19 17.56 38.80
C GLN A 102 33.96 17.07 40.04
N LYS A 103 34.42 15.81 40.05
CA LYS A 103 35.30 15.27 41.11
C LYS A 103 36.70 15.91 41.08
N LEU A 104 37.24 16.21 39.89
CA LEU A 104 38.51 16.94 39.72
C LEU A 104 38.39 18.41 40.16
N GLU A 105 37.29 19.07 39.85
CA GLU A 105 37.00 20.44 40.29
C GLU A 105 36.68 20.53 41.79
N ALA A 106 36.03 19.53 42.38
CA ALA A 106 35.76 19.44 43.82
C ALA A 106 37.03 19.18 44.65
N ARG A 107 38.11 18.67 44.04
CA ARG A 107 39.44 18.62 44.64
C ARG A 107 40.10 19.99 44.50
N GLY A 108 39.59 20.96 45.28
CA GLY A 108 40.14 22.31 45.34
C GLY A 108 41.64 22.34 45.69
N PRO A 109 42.36 23.39 45.26
CA PRO A 109 43.82 23.45 45.37
C PRO A 109 44.23 23.64 46.84
N LYS A 110 44.99 22.70 47.40
CA LYS A 110 45.72 22.94 48.65
C LYS A 110 47.17 23.32 48.32
N PRO A 111 47.72 24.39 48.92
CA PRO A 111 49.03 24.94 48.59
C PRO A 111 50.13 24.35 49.48
N GLU A 112 51.28 24.01 48.89
CA GLU A 112 52.63 24.07 49.48
C GLU A 112 53.63 23.67 48.38
N SER A 113 54.32 24.65 47.79
CA SER A 113 55.65 25.11 48.21
C SER A 113 56.80 24.22 47.71
N GLN A 114 57.31 24.57 46.53
CA GLN A 114 58.73 24.80 46.24
C GLN A 114 59.75 23.87 46.93
N ARG A 115 60.35 22.93 46.17
CA ARG A 115 61.76 22.59 46.35
C ARG A 115 62.44 22.11 45.06
N CYS A 116 63.53 22.79 44.79
CA CYS A 116 64.55 22.49 43.80
C CYS A 116 65.42 21.29 44.25
N MET A 117 66.10 20.68 43.28
CA MET A 117 67.30 19.82 43.36
C MET A 117 67.22 18.34 43.81
N THR A 118 67.51 17.48 42.83
CA THR A 118 68.51 16.39 42.81
C THR A 118 68.56 15.34 43.93
N SER A 119 68.28 14.08 43.58
CA SER A 119 69.08 12.85 43.85
C SER A 119 68.20 11.61 43.56
N LYS A 120 68.56 10.74 42.61
CA LYS A 120 69.31 9.47 42.79
C LYS A 120 68.76 8.54 43.88
N PHE A 121 68.81 7.24 43.55
CA PHE A 121 68.47 6.04 44.32
C PHE A 121 66.99 5.61 44.20
N LEU A 122 66.61 4.37 43.88
CA LEU A 122 67.31 3.10 43.69
C LEU A 122 66.40 2.24 42.81
N LYS A 123 66.93 1.69 41.72
CA LYS A 123 66.43 0.43 41.16
C LYS A 123 67.53 -0.58 41.47
N GLU A 124 67.24 -1.46 42.43
CA GLU A 124 68.12 -2.56 42.81
C GLU A 124 68.31 -3.52 41.64
N HIS A 125 69.54 -4.02 41.58
CA HIS A 125 70.09 -5.03 40.69
C HIS A 125 69.34 -6.37 40.76
N PRO A 126 69.62 -7.26 39.79
CA PRO A 126 70.26 -8.51 40.16
C PRO A 126 71.70 -8.55 39.63
N GLN A 127 72.53 -9.26 40.39
CA GLN A 127 73.97 -9.40 40.25
C GLN A 127 74.26 -10.83 39.78
N GLU A 128 75.05 -11.00 38.72
CA GLU A 128 75.83 -12.23 38.48
C GLU A 128 76.97 -11.97 37.45
N ASN A 129 78.19 -11.79 37.99
CA ASN A 129 79.53 -12.29 37.64
C ASN A 129 80.14 -12.31 36.21
N PHE A 130 81.49 -12.20 36.22
CA PHE A 130 82.54 -12.39 35.17
C PHE A 130 83.00 -11.13 34.40
N GLU A 131 84.12 -10.49 34.73
CA GLU A 131 85.57 -10.82 34.54
C GLU A 131 86.21 -10.30 33.22
N GLN A 132 87.12 -9.33 33.41
CA GLN A 132 88.37 -9.05 32.67
C GLN A 132 88.40 -9.04 31.12
N ASN A 133 88.71 -7.87 30.52
CA ASN A 133 90.09 -7.62 30.05
C ASN A 133 90.38 -6.17 29.62
N HIS A 134 91.66 -5.84 29.79
CA HIS A 134 92.37 -4.56 29.74
C HIS A 134 92.36 -3.77 28.40
N GLN A 135 92.42 -2.43 28.50
CA GLN A 135 93.20 -1.58 27.59
C GLN A 135 94.66 -1.53 28.08
N PRO A 136 95.68 -1.41 27.20
CA PRO A 136 96.23 -0.06 26.92
C PRO A 136 96.92 0.10 25.54
N LEU A 137 96.99 1.33 25.01
CA LEU A 137 98.29 1.96 24.68
C LEU A 137 98.11 3.41 24.19
N ARG A 138 98.61 4.35 24.99
CA ARG A 138 99.19 5.60 24.47
C ARG A 138 100.68 5.36 24.24
N ARG A 139 101.20 6.09 23.23
CA ARG A 139 102.60 6.38 22.87
C ARG A 139 103.20 5.43 21.83
N GLU A 140 103.27 5.91 20.60
CA GLU A 140 104.54 6.32 19.97
C GLU A 140 104.23 7.02 18.63
N GLN A 141 104.25 8.34 18.65
CA GLN A 141 104.57 9.12 17.46
C GLN A 141 106.09 9.06 17.26
N GLU A 142 106.51 9.17 16.00
CA GLU A 142 107.88 9.35 15.51
C GLU A 142 108.73 8.07 15.38
N LYS A 143 108.91 7.59 14.14
CA LYS A 143 110.15 7.86 13.37
C LYS A 143 110.16 7.15 12.00
N HIS A 144 110.44 7.97 10.98
CA HIS A 144 111.23 7.66 9.77
C HIS A 144 110.48 7.36 8.47
N GLN A 145 110.37 8.45 7.71
CA GLN A 145 110.47 8.52 6.28
C GLN A 145 111.86 8.07 5.81
N GLU A 146 111.93 6.93 5.10
CA GLU A 146 112.76 6.68 3.89
C GLU A 146 112.79 5.18 3.54
N HIS A 147 112.07 4.79 2.48
CA HIS A 147 112.56 3.80 1.51
C HIS A 147 111.75 3.92 0.20
N VAL A 148 111.83 5.09 -0.43
CA VAL A 148 111.29 5.32 -1.78
C VAL A 148 112.39 5.00 -2.78
N GLN A 149 112.49 3.73 -3.22
CA GLN A 149 112.97 3.40 -4.58
C GLN A 149 112.82 1.92 -5.04
N GLN A 150 111.87 1.14 -4.50
CA GLN A 150 111.72 -0.27 -4.94
C GLN A 150 110.35 -0.67 -5.55
N SER A 151 109.38 0.24 -5.69
CA SER A 151 108.04 -0.09 -6.23
C SER A 151 107.79 0.27 -7.69
N LYS A 152 108.79 0.72 -8.45
CA LYS A 152 108.62 1.11 -9.86
C LYS A 152 108.56 -0.05 -10.86
N LYS A 153 108.54 -1.31 -10.41
CA LYS A 153 108.45 -2.48 -11.31
C LYS A 153 107.03 -3.04 -11.49
N ASN A 154 106.05 -2.67 -10.66
CA ASN A 154 104.71 -3.30 -10.68
C ASN A 154 103.59 -2.42 -11.25
N LEU A 155 103.90 -1.26 -11.85
CA LEU A 155 102.88 -0.25 -12.20
C LEU A 155 102.48 -0.19 -13.69
N ARG A 156 102.92 -1.13 -14.55
CA ARG A 156 102.58 -1.08 -15.99
C ARG A 156 101.73 -2.23 -16.52
N GLU A 157 101.49 -3.28 -15.72
CA GLU A 157 100.73 -4.45 -16.21
C GLU A 157 99.25 -4.47 -15.76
N SER A 158 98.84 -3.75 -14.72
CA SER A 158 97.42 -3.79 -14.27
C SER A 158 96.47 -2.84 -15.01
N HIS A 159 96.98 -1.83 -15.73
CA HIS A 159 96.12 -0.76 -16.24
C HIS A 159 95.29 -1.08 -17.50
N ASN A 160 95.48 -2.22 -18.16
CA ASN A 160 94.71 -2.57 -19.36
C ASN A 160 93.52 -3.53 -19.11
N GLU A 161 93.48 -4.25 -17.98
CA GLU A 161 92.34 -5.14 -17.65
C GLU A 161 91.25 -4.43 -16.82
N ASP A 162 91.63 -3.42 -16.03
CA ASP A 162 90.68 -2.66 -15.21
C ASP A 162 89.79 -1.74 -16.05
N LEU A 163 90.28 -1.21 -17.19
CA LEU A 163 89.53 -0.27 -18.03
C LEU A 163 88.30 -0.88 -18.74
N GLU A 164 88.35 -2.17 -19.09
CA GLU A 164 87.23 -2.89 -19.74
C GLU A 164 86.17 -3.37 -18.72
N LYS A 165 86.60 -3.73 -17.50
CA LYS A 165 85.69 -4.05 -16.38
C LYS A 165 84.96 -2.81 -15.86
N ASP A 166 85.61 -1.64 -15.87
CA ASP A 166 84.97 -0.38 -15.52
C ASP A 166 83.93 0.06 -16.55
N LYS A 167 84.20 -0.08 -17.87
CA LYS A 167 83.22 0.24 -18.93
C LYS A 167 81.96 -0.61 -18.87
N THR A 168 82.08 -1.90 -18.59
CA THR A 168 80.92 -2.80 -18.48
C THR A 168 80.12 -2.55 -17.19
N SER A 169 80.80 -2.24 -16.09
CA SER A 169 80.17 -1.84 -14.83
C SER A 169 79.46 -0.48 -14.95
N GLN A 170 80.05 0.48 -15.66
CA GLN A 170 79.49 1.80 -15.91
C GLN A 170 78.22 1.73 -16.77
N ASN A 171 78.20 0.94 -17.85
CA ASN A 171 77.01 0.71 -18.67
C ASN A 171 75.87 0.01 -17.88
N CYS A 172 76.18 -0.85 -16.92
CA CYS A 172 75.19 -1.49 -16.05
C CYS A 172 74.56 -0.48 -15.07
N LEU A 173 75.39 0.37 -14.47
CA LEU A 173 74.93 1.45 -13.59
C LEU A 173 74.11 2.49 -14.36
N GLU A 174 74.48 2.80 -15.60
CA GLU A 174 73.76 3.76 -16.45
C GLU A 174 72.35 3.26 -16.80
N ARG A 175 72.20 1.99 -17.22
CA ARG A 175 70.86 1.41 -17.45
C ARG A 175 70.00 1.36 -16.19
N ASN A 176 70.61 1.05 -15.04
CA ASN A 176 69.89 1.06 -13.76
C ASN A 176 69.47 2.49 -13.37
N ALA A 177 70.33 3.49 -13.61
CA ALA A 177 70.01 4.89 -13.38
C ALA A 177 68.89 5.39 -14.31
N GLU A 178 68.91 5.00 -15.59
CA GLU A 178 67.83 5.28 -16.55
C GLU A 178 66.51 4.65 -16.12
N GLN A 179 66.52 3.37 -15.71
CA GLN A 179 65.31 2.70 -15.24
C GLN A 179 64.76 3.33 -13.94
N VAL A 180 65.63 3.78 -13.04
CA VAL A 180 65.22 4.54 -11.84
C VAL A 180 64.68 5.91 -12.22
N ALA A 181 65.28 6.60 -13.19
CA ALA A 181 64.80 7.88 -13.69
C ALA A 181 63.42 7.77 -14.37
N GLU A 182 63.18 6.70 -15.13
CA GLU A 182 61.89 6.43 -15.76
C GLU A 182 60.81 6.11 -14.71
N ARG A 183 61.14 5.27 -13.71
CA ARG A 183 60.22 5.01 -12.57
C ARG A 183 59.93 6.27 -11.76
N LEU A 184 60.93 7.12 -11.54
CA LEU A 184 60.75 8.41 -10.87
C LEU A 184 59.86 9.34 -11.72
N GLY A 185 60.06 9.38 -13.04
CA GLY A 185 59.22 10.14 -13.96
C GLY A 185 57.76 9.71 -13.93
N MET A 186 57.49 8.41 -13.95
CA MET A 186 56.13 7.87 -13.79
C MET A 186 55.52 8.21 -12.43
N ALA A 187 56.29 8.10 -11.34
CA ALA A 187 55.81 8.47 -10.02
C ALA A 187 55.50 9.98 -9.91
N GLN A 188 56.31 10.84 -10.52
CA GLN A 188 56.07 12.28 -10.57
C GLN A 188 54.82 12.64 -11.38
N GLU A 189 54.58 11.96 -12.51
CA GLU A 189 53.37 12.14 -13.31
C GLU A 189 52.12 11.68 -12.54
N GLU A 190 52.22 10.56 -11.82
CA GLU A 190 51.12 10.08 -10.99
C GLU A 190 50.81 11.01 -9.80
N ILE A 191 51.85 11.53 -9.14
CA ILE A 191 51.69 12.57 -8.11
C ILE A 191 50.99 13.80 -8.71
N ARG A 192 51.35 14.21 -9.93
CA ARG A 192 50.69 15.34 -10.60
C ARG A 192 49.21 15.05 -10.86
N ARG A 193 48.88 13.88 -11.42
CA ARG A 193 47.50 13.45 -11.67
C ARG A 193 46.65 13.46 -10.39
N LEU A 194 47.17 12.87 -9.31
CA LEU A 194 46.50 12.84 -8.01
C LEU A 194 46.34 14.24 -7.40
N THR A 195 47.31 15.13 -7.62
CA THR A 195 47.23 16.53 -7.18
C THR A 195 46.13 17.28 -7.91
N ASP A 196 46.02 17.10 -9.24
CA ASP A 196 44.96 17.72 -10.05
C ASP A 196 43.57 17.20 -9.64
N GLU A 197 43.45 15.90 -9.37
CA GLU A 197 42.21 15.29 -8.88
C GLU A 197 41.81 15.80 -7.49
N LEU A 198 42.77 15.91 -6.56
CA LEU A 198 42.55 16.52 -5.24
C LEU A 198 42.09 17.98 -5.35
N GLN A 199 42.72 18.77 -6.23
CA GLN A 199 42.30 20.16 -6.46
C GLN A 199 40.90 20.25 -7.09
N GLY A 200 40.55 19.29 -7.95
CA GLY A 200 39.19 19.14 -8.47
C GLY A 200 38.18 18.88 -7.35
N LYS A 201 38.49 17.95 -6.44
CA LYS A 201 37.68 17.64 -5.27
C LYS A 201 37.55 18.80 -4.30
N GLU A 202 38.62 19.58 -4.09
CA GLU A 202 38.59 20.78 -3.24
C GLU A 202 37.67 21.88 -3.82
N LYS A 203 37.66 22.04 -5.15
CA LYS A 203 36.72 22.94 -5.85
C LYS A 203 35.27 22.45 -5.77
N GLU A 204 35.03 21.14 -5.80
CA GLU A 204 33.69 20.56 -5.56
C GLU A 204 33.26 20.78 -4.11
N GLN A 205 34.16 20.56 -3.15
CA GLN A 205 33.90 20.76 -1.73
C GLN A 205 33.55 22.22 -1.42
N SER A 206 34.30 23.19 -1.94
CA SER A 206 33.99 24.62 -1.74
C SER A 206 32.65 25.05 -2.35
N LYS A 207 32.20 24.42 -3.44
CA LYS A 207 30.86 24.64 -4.01
C LYS A 207 29.78 24.08 -3.09
N LEU A 208 29.99 22.87 -2.54
CA LEU A 208 29.07 22.26 -1.58
C LEU A 208 28.99 23.10 -0.29
N ASP A 209 30.11 23.58 0.22
CA ASP A 209 30.15 24.44 1.42
C ASP A 209 29.40 25.78 1.18
N SER A 210 29.52 26.34 -0.03
CA SER A 210 28.75 27.54 -0.42
C SER A 210 27.24 27.26 -0.47
N ALA A 211 26.84 26.12 -1.04
CA ALA A 211 25.43 25.70 -1.08
C ALA A 211 24.88 25.43 0.32
N LEU A 212 25.65 24.75 1.18
CA LEU A 212 25.33 24.50 2.58
C LEU A 212 25.10 25.82 3.32
N LYS A 213 25.98 26.80 3.15
CA LYS A 213 25.86 28.12 3.79
C LYS A 213 24.62 28.86 3.33
N LYS A 214 24.24 28.76 2.05
CA LYS A 214 22.98 29.32 1.53
C LYS A 214 21.75 28.64 2.14
N ALA A 215 21.75 27.30 2.19
CA ALA A 215 20.67 26.54 2.80
C ALA A 215 20.52 26.85 4.30
N GLN A 216 21.63 27.03 5.03
CA GLN A 216 21.61 27.46 6.42
C GLN A 216 20.97 28.84 6.60
N LEU A 217 21.28 29.81 5.74
CA LEU A 217 20.65 31.13 5.79
C LEU A 217 19.15 31.09 5.49
N GLU A 218 18.72 30.25 4.55
CA GLU A 218 17.31 30.04 4.23
C GLU A 218 16.55 29.39 5.40
N ILE A 219 17.15 28.39 6.06
CA ILE A 219 16.61 27.77 7.27
C ILE A 219 16.44 28.81 8.39
N GLU A 220 17.43 29.67 8.63
CA GLU A 220 17.33 30.73 9.64
C GLU A 220 16.23 31.74 9.30
N HIS A 221 16.11 32.15 8.03
CA HIS A 221 15.01 33.01 7.59
C HIS A 221 13.63 32.35 7.78
N LEU A 222 13.49 31.06 7.47
CA LEU A 222 12.26 30.31 7.71
C LEU A 222 11.94 30.15 9.19
N LYS A 223 12.95 29.92 10.05
CA LYS A 223 12.78 29.90 11.51
C LYS A 223 12.27 31.23 12.02
N GLU A 224 12.81 32.35 11.55
CA GLU A 224 12.36 33.68 11.97
C GLU A 224 10.90 33.94 11.54
N ASN A 225 10.52 33.53 10.33
CA ASN A 225 9.13 33.62 9.87
C ASN A 225 8.18 32.75 10.70
N LEU A 226 8.62 31.55 11.09
CA LEU A 226 7.85 30.66 11.97
C LEU A 226 7.64 31.28 13.36
N ILE A 227 8.66 31.93 13.91
CA ILE A 227 8.56 32.66 15.19
C ILE A 227 7.54 33.80 15.07
N LYS A 228 7.65 34.64 14.03
CA LYS A 228 6.70 35.74 13.78
C LYS A 228 5.27 35.24 13.62
N LEU A 229 5.07 34.13 12.91
CA LEU A 229 3.75 33.52 12.75
C LEU A 229 3.20 33.03 14.10
N LYS A 230 4.02 32.36 14.90
CA LYS A 230 3.64 31.87 16.23
C LYS A 230 3.28 33.01 17.20
N GLU A 231 4.01 34.13 17.13
CA GLU A 231 3.70 35.33 17.91
C GLU A 231 2.37 35.95 17.47
N ASN A 232 2.10 36.06 16.16
CA ASN A 232 0.83 36.55 15.64
C ASN A 232 -0.35 35.66 16.08
N ASP A 233 -0.22 34.35 15.94
CA ASP A 233 -1.25 33.39 16.39
C ASP A 233 -1.50 33.49 17.90
N SER A 234 -0.44 33.70 18.70
CA SER A 234 -0.56 33.91 20.15
C SER A 234 -1.28 35.21 20.48
N ILE A 235 -1.00 36.30 19.75
CA ILE A 235 -1.66 37.59 19.94
C ILE A 235 -3.15 37.49 19.58
N ASP A 236 -3.49 36.85 18.47
CA ASP A 236 -4.89 36.71 18.05
C ASP A 236 -5.67 35.77 18.95
N LEU A 237 -5.04 34.69 19.44
CA LEU A 237 -5.63 33.84 20.47
C LEU A 237 -5.87 34.61 21.77
N GLN A 238 -4.95 35.48 22.18
CA GLN A 238 -5.10 36.32 23.37
C GLN A 238 -6.25 37.32 23.20
N LYS A 239 -6.37 38.00 22.06
CA LYS A 239 -7.50 38.89 21.75
C LYS A 239 -8.83 38.13 21.78
N ALA A 240 -8.87 36.92 21.23
CA ALA A 240 -10.07 36.07 21.25
C ALA A 240 -10.46 35.68 22.69
N LYS A 241 -9.49 35.32 23.53
CA LYS A 241 -9.72 35.05 24.96
C LYS A 241 -10.26 36.27 25.70
N GLU A 242 -9.67 37.45 25.49
CA GLU A 242 -10.13 38.71 26.09
C GLU A 242 -11.53 39.11 25.61
N HIS A 243 -11.87 38.83 24.35
CA HIS A 243 -13.22 39.03 23.86
C HIS A 243 -14.21 38.08 24.53
N ASN A 244 -13.89 36.79 24.63
CA ASN A 244 -14.75 35.82 25.30
C ASN A 244 -14.94 36.17 26.78
N GLN A 245 -13.88 36.58 27.48
CA GLN A 245 -13.98 37.04 28.87
C GLN A 245 -14.91 38.25 28.99
N ARG A 246 -14.82 39.23 28.09
CA ARG A 246 -15.75 40.37 28.06
C ARG A 246 -17.20 39.95 27.84
N LEU A 247 -17.44 38.98 26.95
CA LEU A 247 -18.78 38.43 26.73
C LEU A 247 -19.29 37.68 27.96
N ASP A 248 -18.43 36.92 28.64
CA ASP A 248 -18.81 36.20 29.86
C ASP A 248 -19.17 37.17 31.00
N GLU A 249 -18.42 38.26 31.15
CA GLU A 249 -18.73 39.34 32.09
C GLU A 249 -20.06 40.01 31.75
N GLU A 250 -20.33 40.28 30.47
CA GLU A 250 -21.61 40.84 30.01
C GLU A 250 -22.77 39.86 30.24
N ILE A 251 -22.60 38.57 29.94
CA ILE A 251 -23.58 37.52 30.22
C ILE A 251 -23.86 37.44 31.72
N LEU A 252 -22.84 37.53 32.57
CA LEU A 252 -23.00 37.52 34.02
C LEU A 252 -23.77 38.76 34.50
N ALA A 253 -23.44 39.95 33.98
CA ALA A 253 -24.14 41.19 34.27
C ALA A 253 -25.62 41.13 33.83
N LEU A 254 -25.89 40.60 32.63
CA LEU A 254 -27.25 40.38 32.13
C LEU A 254 -28.01 39.36 32.98
N ARG A 255 -27.38 38.25 33.38
CA ARG A 255 -28.00 37.26 34.30
C ARG A 255 -28.33 37.88 35.66
N ASN A 256 -27.45 38.72 36.20
CA ASN A 256 -27.71 39.46 37.43
C ASN A 256 -28.87 40.44 37.27
N ARG A 257 -28.93 41.15 36.14
CA ARG A 257 -30.03 42.06 35.82
C ARG A 257 -31.36 41.32 35.70
N VAL A 258 -31.39 40.16 35.04
CA VAL A 258 -32.57 39.30 34.93
C VAL A 258 -33.03 38.84 36.31
N ARG A 259 -32.12 38.33 37.16
CA ARG A 259 -32.48 37.98 38.55
C ARG A 259 -33.08 39.14 39.33
N SER A 260 -32.51 40.34 39.19
CA SER A 260 -33.03 41.56 39.82
C SER A 260 -34.43 41.90 39.31
N LEU A 261 -34.64 41.85 37.99
CA LEU A 261 -35.96 42.07 37.38
C LEU A 261 -36.97 40.99 37.79
N ASP A 262 -36.56 39.73 37.93
CA ASP A 262 -37.43 38.65 38.41
C ASP A 262 -37.81 38.85 39.88
N SER A 263 -36.89 39.33 40.72
CA SER A 263 -37.20 39.69 42.11
C SER A 263 -38.15 40.90 42.20
N GLU A 264 -38.00 41.89 41.33
CA GLU A 264 -38.92 43.03 41.21
C GLU A 264 -40.30 42.58 40.72
N LYS A 265 -40.34 41.72 39.68
CA LYS A 265 -41.58 41.11 39.16
C LYS A 265 -42.28 40.30 40.24
N LYS A 266 -41.55 39.55 41.07
CA LYS A 266 -42.12 38.80 42.21
C LYS A 266 -42.72 39.75 43.24
N ALA A 267 -42.00 40.81 43.63
CA ALA A 267 -42.50 41.80 44.57
C ALA A 267 -43.75 42.53 44.03
N LEU A 268 -43.75 42.90 42.75
CA LEU A 268 -44.93 43.46 42.07
C LEU A 268 -46.08 42.45 42.01
N GLY A 269 -45.80 41.17 41.75
CA GLY A 269 -46.79 40.09 41.80
C GLY A 269 -47.45 39.97 43.17
N GLU A 270 -46.67 40.04 44.26
CA GLU A 270 -47.19 40.06 45.63
C GLU A 270 -48.02 41.32 45.93
N VAL A 271 -47.65 42.48 45.38
CA VAL A 271 -48.46 43.70 45.45
C VAL A 271 -49.77 43.52 44.68
N VAL A 272 -49.74 42.94 43.48
CA VAL A 272 -50.93 42.68 42.67
C VAL A 272 -51.86 41.68 43.36
N GLU A 273 -51.35 40.59 43.94
CA GLU A 273 -52.18 39.64 44.70
C GLU A 273 -52.78 40.28 45.96
N ARG A 274 -52.04 41.15 46.67
CA ARG A 274 -52.61 41.96 47.76
C ARG A 274 -53.69 42.91 47.27
N LEU A 275 -53.49 43.56 46.12
CA LEU A 275 -54.49 44.45 45.52
C LEU A 275 -55.69 43.68 44.99
N LYS A 276 -55.52 42.45 44.51
CA LYS A 276 -56.58 41.55 44.06
C LYS A 276 -57.39 41.01 45.24
N GLY A 277 -56.73 40.67 46.36
CA GLY A 277 -57.37 40.37 47.64
C GLY A 277 -58.17 41.57 48.17
N LYS A 278 -57.57 42.76 48.14
CA LYS A 278 -58.28 44.02 48.47
C LYS A 278 -59.38 44.38 47.47
N SER A 279 -59.28 43.97 46.21
CA SER A 279 -60.32 44.14 45.18
C SER A 279 -61.49 43.19 45.41
N HIS A 280 -61.23 41.97 45.90
CA HIS A 280 -62.25 41.06 46.41
C HIS A 280 -62.92 41.61 47.70
N GLU A 281 -62.15 42.18 48.64
CA GLU A 281 -62.67 42.87 49.85
C GLU A 281 -63.42 44.18 49.53
N SER A 282 -63.08 44.87 48.44
CA SER A 282 -63.76 46.10 47.99
C SER A 282 -64.87 45.86 46.97
N GLN A 283 -65.08 44.61 46.52
CA GLN A 283 -66.33 44.18 45.90
C GLN A 283 -67.41 43.90 46.96
N GLU A 284 -67.01 43.64 48.21
CA GLU A 284 -67.90 43.59 49.38
C GLU A 284 -68.16 44.99 49.98
N ASN A 285 -67.28 45.97 49.74
CA ASN A 285 -67.36 47.33 50.29
C ASN A 285 -67.47 48.43 49.22
N LYS A 286 -68.52 48.36 48.40
CA LYS A 286 -69.04 49.50 47.61
C LYS A 286 -70.55 49.69 47.81
N GLN A 287 -70.92 50.12 49.02
CA GLN A 287 -71.84 51.24 49.16
C GLN A 287 -71.00 52.52 49.35
N LEU A 288 -71.42 53.60 48.70
CA LEU A 288 -70.99 55.00 48.86
C LEU A 288 -69.76 55.48 48.06
N GLY A 289 -70.02 56.39 47.10
CA GLY A 289 -69.39 57.72 47.13
C GLY A 289 -68.27 58.07 46.14
N ASN A 290 -68.64 58.36 44.89
CA ASN A 290 -68.35 59.58 44.09
C ASN A 290 -66.94 60.20 43.85
N HIS A 291 -66.71 60.51 42.55
CA HIS A 291 -65.82 61.51 41.87
C HIS A 291 -64.29 61.21 41.83
N SER A 292 -63.50 61.39 40.77
CA SER A 292 -63.52 62.24 39.54
C SER A 292 -62.52 61.70 38.48
N PRO A 293 -62.49 62.18 37.21
CA PRO A 293 -61.82 61.55 36.07
C PRO A 293 -60.36 61.99 35.91
N GLY A 294 -59.47 61.06 35.55
CA GLY A 294 -58.09 61.42 35.26
C GLY A 294 -57.24 60.28 34.71
N THR A 295 -56.87 60.42 33.43
CA THR A 295 -55.72 59.78 32.75
C THR A 295 -55.92 58.37 32.17
N THR A 296 -56.66 58.31 31.07
CA THR A 296 -56.86 57.15 30.18
C THR A 296 -55.64 56.72 29.36
N VAL A 297 -54.52 57.46 29.38
CA VAL A 297 -53.37 57.20 28.49
C VAL A 297 -52.37 56.17 29.07
N GLY A 298 -52.29 56.05 30.40
CA GLY A 298 -51.31 55.17 31.06
C GLY A 298 -51.76 53.71 31.24
N ALA A 299 -53.05 53.42 31.06
CA ALA A 299 -53.59 52.06 31.15
C ALA A 299 -53.39 51.30 29.83
N GLU A 300 -53.67 51.95 28.69
CA GLU A 300 -53.46 51.38 27.36
C GLU A 300 -52.00 51.05 27.09
N GLN A 301 -51.05 51.91 27.52
CA GLN A 301 -49.62 51.67 27.32
C GLN A 301 -49.10 50.48 28.15
N ARG A 302 -49.66 50.25 29.35
CA ARG A 302 -49.32 49.10 30.20
C ARG A 302 -49.92 47.80 29.66
N GLU A 303 -51.14 47.85 29.16
CA GLU A 303 -51.82 46.71 28.54
C GLU A 303 -51.15 46.31 27.22
N GLN A 304 -50.66 47.29 26.45
CA GLN A 304 -49.89 47.06 25.22
C GLN A 304 -48.49 46.48 25.50
N ILE A 305 -47.80 46.93 26.56
CA ILE A 305 -46.52 46.35 26.99
C ILE A 305 -46.72 44.90 27.49
N LEU A 306 -47.78 44.63 28.24
CA LEU A 306 -48.11 43.26 28.67
C LEU A 306 -48.39 42.36 27.47
N LYS A 307 -49.18 42.84 26.50
CA LYS A 307 -49.51 42.11 25.28
C LYS A 307 -48.26 41.80 24.43
N MET A 308 -47.36 42.77 24.25
CA MET A 308 -46.08 42.53 23.55
C MET A 308 -45.15 41.58 24.32
N SER A 309 -45.19 41.61 25.67
CA SER A 309 -44.39 40.68 26.48
C SER A 309 -44.92 39.25 26.39
N GLN A 310 -46.24 39.08 26.35
CA GLN A 310 -46.90 37.78 26.18
C GLN A 310 -46.65 37.22 24.77
N GLU A 311 -46.79 38.04 23.73
CA GLU A 311 -46.47 37.63 22.35
C GLU A 311 -45.01 37.20 22.20
N LYS A 312 -44.06 37.88 22.88
CA LYS A 312 -42.66 37.45 22.89
C LYS A 312 -42.46 36.09 23.56
N ILE A 313 -43.14 35.83 24.66
CA ILE A 313 -43.08 34.55 25.36
C ILE A 313 -43.64 33.43 24.46
N ASP A 314 -44.80 33.66 23.85
CA ASP A 314 -45.44 32.69 22.96
C ASP A 314 -44.56 32.37 21.73
N ILE A 315 -43.87 33.37 21.17
CA ILE A 315 -42.89 33.17 20.08
C ILE A 315 -41.69 32.33 20.53
N PHE A 316 -41.17 32.54 21.75
CA PHE A 316 -40.07 31.75 22.27
C PHE A 316 -40.48 30.31 22.57
N GLU A 317 -41.68 30.09 23.09
CA GLU A 317 -42.22 28.75 23.32
C GLU A 317 -42.47 28.00 22.00
N SER A 318 -42.99 28.68 20.97
CA SER A 318 -43.14 28.10 19.63
C SER A 318 -41.79 27.69 19.03
N LYS A 319 -40.77 28.55 19.12
CA LYS A 319 -39.41 28.24 18.63
C LYS A 319 -38.75 27.09 19.39
N LEU A 320 -38.96 26.99 20.70
CA LEU A 320 -38.48 25.86 21.50
C LEU A 320 -39.21 24.55 21.15
N SER A 321 -40.50 24.62 20.85
CA SER A 321 -41.29 23.48 20.40
C SER A 321 -40.82 22.98 19.03
N GLU A 322 -40.61 23.89 18.06
CA GLU A 322 -40.08 23.57 16.74
C GLU A 322 -38.65 22.99 16.80
N GLU A 323 -37.79 23.51 17.67
CA GLU A 323 -36.45 22.95 17.92
C GLU A 323 -36.53 21.55 18.53
N ARG A 324 -37.47 21.31 19.46
CA ARG A 324 -37.69 19.99 20.06
C ARG A 324 -38.21 18.98 19.03
N GLU A 325 -39.09 19.38 18.12
CA GLU A 325 -39.53 18.51 17.01
C GLU A 325 -38.42 18.27 15.98
N ARG A 326 -37.61 19.28 15.63
CA ARG A 326 -36.42 19.07 14.78
C ARG A 326 -35.44 18.09 15.40
N ARG A 327 -35.24 18.12 16.73
CA ARG A 327 -34.40 17.13 17.41
C ARG A 327 -34.99 15.73 17.38
N LYS A 328 -36.31 15.58 17.61
CA LYS A 328 -36.99 14.29 17.49
C LYS A 328 -36.86 13.72 16.07
N GLN A 329 -37.07 14.53 15.04
CA GLN A 329 -36.89 14.14 13.64
C GLN A 329 -35.44 13.72 13.35
N SER A 330 -34.46 14.49 13.84
CA SER A 330 -33.05 14.16 13.65
C SER A 330 -32.67 12.84 14.33
N THR A 331 -33.26 12.52 15.50
CA THR A 331 -33.07 11.21 16.15
C THR A 331 -33.75 10.05 15.40
N SER A 332 -34.92 10.26 14.78
CA SER A 332 -35.54 9.23 13.94
C SER A 332 -34.74 8.95 12.66
N ASP A 333 -34.18 10.01 12.06
CA ASP A 333 -33.34 9.88 10.87
C ASP A 333 -32.04 9.14 11.20
N LEU A 334 -31.40 9.46 12.33
CA LEU A 334 -30.20 8.75 12.81
C LEU A 334 -30.46 7.26 13.03
N ASN A 335 -31.59 6.91 13.67
CA ASN A 335 -32.00 5.52 13.87
C ASN A 335 -32.28 4.78 12.55
N THR A 336 -32.80 5.49 11.55
CA THR A 336 -33.05 4.92 10.21
C THR A 336 -31.75 4.64 9.47
N VAL A 337 -30.79 5.57 9.53
CA VAL A 337 -29.44 5.39 8.98
C VAL A 337 -28.70 4.25 9.68
N GLN A 338 -28.82 4.15 11.00
CA GLN A 338 -28.22 3.05 11.76
C GLN A 338 -28.79 1.68 11.38
N LYS A 339 -30.10 1.59 11.11
CA LYS A 339 -30.72 0.35 10.60
C LYS A 339 -30.24 0.02 9.19
N ALA A 340 -30.14 1.01 8.30
CA ALA A 340 -29.63 0.80 6.94
C ALA A 340 -28.17 0.29 6.95
N LEU A 341 -27.30 0.92 7.75
CA LEU A 341 -25.91 0.48 7.92
C LEU A 341 -25.78 -0.95 8.45
N LYS A 342 -26.72 -1.39 9.30
CA LYS A 342 -26.73 -2.76 9.82
C LYS A 342 -27.10 -3.77 8.73
N VAL A 343 -28.08 -3.45 7.89
CA VAL A 343 -28.46 -4.28 6.73
C VAL A 343 -27.31 -4.36 5.71
N ASP A 344 -26.68 -3.23 5.40
CA ASP A 344 -25.53 -3.20 4.47
C ASP A 344 -24.36 -4.03 5.03
N SER A 345 -24.10 -3.97 6.34
CA SER A 345 -23.08 -4.81 6.98
C SER A 345 -23.40 -6.30 6.90
N GLU A 346 -24.66 -6.69 7.00
CA GLU A 346 -25.10 -8.08 6.88
C GLU A 346 -25.00 -8.58 5.42
N GLU A 347 -25.31 -7.73 4.43
CA GLU A 347 -25.18 -8.04 3.00
C GLU A 347 -23.71 -8.18 2.57
N VAL A 348 -22.83 -7.30 3.08
CA VAL A 348 -21.37 -7.40 2.86
C VAL A 348 -20.81 -8.68 3.48
N GLN A 349 -21.30 -9.08 4.66
CA GLN A 349 -20.87 -10.33 5.27
C GLN A 349 -21.34 -11.55 4.48
N LYS A 350 -22.58 -11.53 3.95
CA LYS A 350 -23.13 -12.61 3.12
C LYS A 350 -22.35 -12.76 1.80
N SER A 351 -22.09 -11.65 1.12
CA SER A 351 -21.28 -11.65 -0.12
C SER A 351 -19.83 -12.12 0.12
N ARG A 352 -19.25 -11.80 1.29
CA ARG A 352 -17.94 -12.34 1.70
C ARG A 352 -17.99 -13.86 1.92
N SER A 353 -19.04 -14.39 2.54
CA SER A 353 -19.24 -15.83 2.71
C SER A 353 -19.42 -16.55 1.37
N GLU A 354 -20.21 -15.98 0.45
CA GLU A 354 -20.39 -16.51 -0.91
C GLU A 354 -19.08 -16.51 -1.70
N LEU A 355 -18.26 -15.46 -1.59
CA LEU A 355 -16.92 -15.41 -2.18
C LEU A 355 -15.98 -16.48 -1.64
N ILE A 356 -16.03 -16.76 -0.33
CA ILE A 356 -15.24 -17.83 0.30
C ILE A 356 -15.70 -19.20 -0.20
N CYS A 357 -17.01 -19.42 -0.34
CA CYS A 357 -17.56 -20.65 -0.92
C CYS A 357 -17.09 -20.86 -2.35
N LEU A 358 -17.20 -19.84 -3.21
CA LEU A 358 -16.73 -19.91 -4.61
C LEU A 358 -15.22 -20.10 -4.70
N TYR A 359 -14.44 -19.46 -3.81
CA TYR A 359 -13.00 -19.63 -3.77
C TYR A 359 -12.60 -21.07 -3.39
N ASN A 360 -13.30 -21.66 -2.42
CA ASN A 360 -13.10 -23.05 -2.01
C ASN A 360 -13.56 -24.03 -3.11
N GLU A 361 -14.64 -23.71 -3.81
CA GLU A 361 -15.13 -24.49 -4.96
C GLU A 361 -14.09 -24.50 -6.09
N ILE A 362 -13.51 -23.35 -6.41
CA ILE A 362 -12.41 -23.22 -7.38
C ILE A 362 -11.14 -23.98 -6.93
N GLN A 363 -10.83 -24.01 -5.63
CA GLN A 363 -9.72 -24.82 -5.09
C GLN A 363 -10.00 -26.32 -5.08
N SER A 364 -11.27 -26.73 -4.98
CA SER A 364 -11.69 -28.13 -4.90
C SER A 364 -11.86 -28.81 -6.27
N LEU A 365 -11.90 -28.03 -7.35
CA LEU A 365 -11.84 -28.58 -8.70
C LEU A 365 -10.48 -29.30 -8.89
N PRO A 366 -10.47 -30.58 -9.27
CA PRO A 366 -9.24 -31.26 -9.65
C PRO A 366 -8.54 -30.42 -10.71
N ARG A 367 -7.25 -30.13 -10.48
CA ARG A 367 -6.39 -29.45 -11.44
C ARG A 367 -6.61 -30.15 -12.79
N ALA A 368 -7.18 -29.44 -13.77
CA ALA A 368 -7.54 -29.94 -15.10
C ALA A 368 -6.30 -30.38 -15.91
N ALA A 369 -5.66 -31.45 -15.45
CA ALA A 369 -4.58 -32.17 -16.11
C ALA A 369 -5.13 -33.43 -16.78
N GLU A 370 -6.13 -34.09 -16.19
CA GLU A 370 -6.71 -35.33 -16.70
C GLU A 370 -7.50 -35.13 -18.02
N ASP A 371 -8.20 -33.99 -18.17
CA ASP A 371 -8.90 -33.67 -19.44
C ASP A 371 -7.96 -33.31 -20.59
N ARG A 372 -6.73 -32.89 -20.29
CA ARG A 372 -5.73 -32.52 -21.31
C ARG A 372 -5.10 -33.75 -21.94
N ASP A 373 -4.87 -34.80 -21.14
CA ASP A 373 -4.34 -36.08 -21.60
C ASP A 373 -5.40 -36.87 -22.37
N HIS A 374 -6.68 -36.81 -21.96
CA HIS A 374 -7.76 -37.49 -22.67
C HIS A 374 -7.99 -36.91 -24.07
N TYR A 375 -7.86 -35.57 -24.24
CA TYR A 375 -7.96 -34.92 -25.54
C TYR A 375 -6.76 -35.21 -26.46
N LEU A 376 -5.54 -35.26 -25.91
CA LEU A 376 -4.33 -35.63 -26.67
C LEU A 376 -4.39 -37.09 -27.14
N ILE A 377 -4.84 -38.01 -26.28
CA ILE A 377 -4.97 -39.44 -26.61
C ILE A 377 -6.05 -39.64 -27.69
N THR A 378 -7.19 -38.94 -27.62
CA THR A 378 -8.23 -39.01 -28.66
C THR A 378 -7.77 -38.42 -30.00
N TYR A 379 -6.95 -37.37 -29.97
CA TYR A 379 -6.39 -36.75 -31.17
C TYR A 379 -5.39 -37.69 -31.87
N ASP A 380 -4.51 -38.35 -31.11
CA ASP A 380 -3.53 -39.30 -31.65
C ASP A 380 -4.15 -40.62 -32.14
N LEU A 381 -5.29 -41.05 -31.58
CA LEU A 381 -6.05 -42.22 -32.07
C LEU A 381 -6.74 -41.93 -33.40
N LEU A 382 -7.39 -40.76 -33.53
CA LEU A 382 -8.02 -40.32 -34.79
C LEU A 382 -6.98 -40.06 -35.89
N GLN A 383 -5.78 -39.61 -35.54
CA GLN A 383 -4.71 -39.41 -36.51
C GLN A 383 -4.10 -40.74 -36.99
N ARG A 384 -4.09 -41.79 -36.16
CA ARG A 384 -3.70 -43.16 -36.56
C ARG A 384 -4.76 -43.83 -37.43
N GLU A 385 -6.04 -43.68 -37.08
CA GLU A 385 -7.16 -44.26 -37.83
C GLU A 385 -7.28 -43.62 -39.24
N ASN A 386 -7.03 -42.32 -39.36
CA ASN A 386 -6.91 -41.65 -40.66
C ASN A 386 -5.70 -42.13 -41.48
N SER A 387 -4.59 -42.52 -40.83
CA SER A 387 -3.40 -43.04 -41.52
C SER A 387 -3.56 -44.51 -41.97
N GLU A 388 -4.38 -45.29 -41.26
CA GLU A 388 -4.70 -46.70 -41.61
C GLU A 388 -5.78 -46.82 -42.70
N LEU A 389 -6.67 -45.83 -42.85
CA LEU A 389 -7.64 -45.78 -43.93
C LEU A 389 -7.05 -45.34 -45.28
N GLU A 390 -5.93 -44.61 -45.30
CA GLU A 390 -5.20 -44.25 -46.52
C GLU A 390 -4.43 -45.41 -47.16
N THR A 391 -4.26 -46.56 -46.47
CA THR A 391 -3.45 -47.70 -46.94
C THR A 391 -4.25 -48.92 -47.44
N LYS A 392 -5.58 -48.84 -47.54
CA LYS A 392 -6.42 -49.98 -48.01
C LYS A 392 -7.47 -49.58 -49.05
N TYR A 393 -7.08 -49.38 -50.30
CA TYR A 393 -7.96 -49.56 -51.48
C TYR A 393 -7.14 -49.82 -52.76
N PRO A 394 -7.17 -51.02 -53.35
CA PRO A 394 -6.71 -51.23 -54.72
C PRO A 394 -7.85 -51.35 -55.73
N SER A 395 -7.68 -50.63 -56.84
CA SER A 395 -8.07 -50.86 -58.25
C SER A 395 -9.35 -51.62 -58.64
N SER A 396 -10.14 -51.02 -59.55
CA SER A 396 -10.74 -51.75 -60.70
C SER A 396 -11.27 -50.83 -61.82
N GLY A 397 -10.68 -50.91 -63.02
CA GLY A 397 -11.36 -51.17 -64.31
C GLY A 397 -12.29 -50.14 -64.98
N GLU A 398 -11.72 -49.22 -65.77
CA GLU A 398 -12.10 -48.88 -67.17
C GLU A 398 -13.52 -48.40 -67.56
N LYS A 399 -14.29 -47.72 -66.69
CA LYS A 399 -15.41 -46.84 -67.12
C LYS A 399 -15.35 -45.41 -66.57
N GLN A 400 -14.15 -44.94 -66.24
CA GLN A 400 -13.98 -43.87 -65.24
C GLN A 400 -13.48 -42.51 -65.77
N LYS A 401 -13.37 -42.26 -67.08
CA LYS A 401 -12.82 -40.97 -67.57
C LYS A 401 -13.78 -39.78 -67.47
N TYR A 402 -15.09 -40.00 -67.56
CA TYR A 402 -16.08 -38.93 -67.40
C TYR A 402 -16.44 -38.68 -65.92
N GLN A 403 -16.57 -39.74 -65.12
CA GLN A 403 -16.79 -39.63 -63.68
C GLN A 403 -15.58 -39.02 -62.93
N GLN A 404 -14.35 -39.41 -63.29
CA GLN A 404 -13.14 -38.80 -62.68
C GLN A 404 -13.02 -37.31 -62.99
N GLN A 405 -13.55 -36.81 -64.11
CA GLN A 405 -13.46 -35.39 -64.43
C GLN A 405 -14.47 -34.55 -63.63
N GLU A 406 -15.68 -35.07 -63.41
CA GLU A 406 -16.65 -34.48 -62.48
C GLU A 406 -16.17 -34.56 -61.03
N ASP A 407 -15.63 -35.70 -60.60
CA ASP A 407 -15.06 -35.86 -59.26
C ASP A 407 -13.86 -34.92 -59.05
N VAL A 408 -12.98 -34.75 -60.05
CA VAL A 408 -11.86 -33.80 -60.00
C VAL A 408 -12.35 -32.35 -59.98
N GLN A 409 -13.41 -31.99 -60.71
CA GLN A 409 -14.01 -30.65 -60.61
C GLN A 409 -14.65 -30.41 -59.24
N GLN A 410 -15.34 -31.40 -58.69
CA GLN A 410 -15.95 -31.35 -57.37
C GLN A 410 -14.89 -31.25 -56.26
N LEU A 411 -13.81 -32.02 -56.37
CA LEU A 411 -12.65 -31.93 -55.47
C LEU A 411 -11.96 -30.56 -55.56
N ARG A 412 -11.85 -29.96 -56.75
CA ARG A 412 -11.32 -28.59 -56.90
C ARG A 412 -12.22 -27.55 -56.25
N GLN A 413 -13.54 -27.67 -56.38
CA GLN A 413 -14.50 -26.78 -55.71
C GLN A 413 -14.47 -26.96 -54.19
N ASN A 414 -14.37 -28.21 -53.71
CA ASN A 414 -14.24 -28.53 -52.29
C ASN A 414 -12.93 -28.01 -51.71
N LEU A 415 -11.82 -28.15 -52.43
CA LEU A 415 -10.52 -27.58 -52.04
C LEU A 415 -10.62 -26.05 -51.95
N HIS A 416 -11.26 -25.39 -52.92
CA HIS A 416 -11.44 -23.94 -52.88
C HIS A 416 -12.32 -23.49 -51.70
N ARG A 417 -13.42 -24.19 -51.43
CA ARG A 417 -14.27 -23.95 -50.25
C ARG A 417 -13.50 -24.13 -48.94
N LEU A 418 -12.74 -25.21 -48.83
CA LEU A 418 -11.87 -25.46 -47.68
C LEU A 418 -10.82 -24.36 -47.52
N GLN A 419 -10.22 -23.90 -48.61
CA GLN A 419 -9.22 -22.84 -48.58
C GLN A 419 -9.81 -21.50 -48.10
N ILE A 420 -11.04 -21.18 -48.50
CA ILE A 420 -11.77 -20.01 -47.98
C ILE A 420 -12.08 -20.18 -46.49
N LEU A 421 -12.55 -21.36 -46.06
CA LEU A 421 -12.85 -21.65 -44.67
C LEU A 421 -11.58 -21.58 -43.80
N CYS A 422 -10.46 -22.16 -44.25
CA CYS A 422 -9.17 -22.06 -43.58
C CYS A 422 -8.70 -20.60 -43.49
N SER A 423 -8.85 -19.83 -44.57
CA SER A 423 -8.54 -18.39 -44.56
C SER A 423 -9.41 -17.61 -43.57
N SER A 424 -10.67 -17.98 -43.42
CA SER A 424 -11.59 -17.38 -42.45
C SER A 424 -11.23 -17.77 -41.01
N ALA A 425 -10.96 -19.05 -40.77
CA ALA A 425 -10.54 -19.57 -39.47
C ALA A 425 -9.19 -18.96 -39.03
N GLU A 426 -8.26 -18.76 -39.97
CA GLU A 426 -7.01 -18.06 -39.71
C GLU A 426 -7.22 -16.59 -39.32
N LYS A 427 -8.14 -15.88 -39.98
CA LYS A 427 -8.47 -14.49 -39.62
C LYS A 427 -9.07 -14.41 -38.22
N GLU A 428 -9.97 -15.33 -37.89
CA GLU A 428 -10.58 -15.42 -36.56
C GLU A 428 -9.53 -15.75 -35.48
N LEU A 429 -8.63 -16.70 -35.75
CA LEU A 429 -7.52 -17.02 -34.85
C LEU A 429 -6.58 -15.83 -34.64
N ARG A 430 -6.31 -15.03 -35.69
CA ARG A 430 -5.52 -13.80 -35.55
C ARG A 430 -6.25 -12.76 -34.71
N TYR A 431 -7.56 -12.61 -34.89
CA TYR A 431 -8.38 -11.69 -34.10
C TYR A 431 -8.37 -12.08 -32.62
N GLU A 432 -8.64 -13.35 -32.29
CA GLU A 432 -8.61 -13.83 -30.91
C GLU A 432 -7.21 -13.78 -30.30
N ARG A 433 -6.13 -14.01 -31.08
CA ARG A 433 -4.75 -13.79 -30.62
C ARG A 433 -4.48 -12.32 -30.29
N GLY A 434 -4.96 -11.39 -31.12
CA GLY A 434 -4.85 -9.95 -30.88
C GLY A 434 -5.56 -9.55 -29.58
N LYS A 435 -6.82 -9.95 -29.43
CA LYS A 435 -7.61 -9.73 -28.21
C LYS A 435 -6.97 -10.35 -26.96
N ASN A 436 -6.37 -11.53 -27.07
CA ASN A 436 -5.62 -12.15 -25.96
C ASN A 436 -4.36 -11.34 -25.61
N LEU A 437 -3.68 -10.77 -26.61
CA LEU A 437 -2.55 -9.87 -26.40
C LEU A 437 -2.98 -8.61 -25.64
N ASP A 438 -4.09 -7.99 -26.04
CA ASP A 438 -4.65 -6.81 -25.38
C ASP A 438 -5.05 -7.12 -23.93
N LEU A 439 -5.69 -8.28 -23.70
CA LEU A 439 -6.02 -8.75 -22.35
C LEU A 439 -4.78 -9.02 -21.50
N LYS A 440 -3.69 -9.53 -22.09
CA LYS A 440 -2.40 -9.69 -21.40
C LYS A 440 -1.79 -8.34 -21.04
N GLN A 441 -1.83 -7.36 -21.95
CA GLN A 441 -1.35 -6.01 -21.67
C GLN A 441 -2.15 -5.35 -20.55
N HIS A 442 -3.48 -5.45 -20.56
CA HIS A 442 -4.32 -4.94 -19.47
C HIS A 442 -4.04 -5.63 -18.13
N ASN A 443 -3.83 -6.95 -18.12
CA ASN A 443 -3.46 -7.67 -16.90
C ASN A 443 -2.09 -7.22 -16.37
N SER A 444 -1.10 -6.97 -17.23
CA SER A 444 0.20 -6.42 -16.82
C SER A 444 0.04 -5.02 -16.22
N LEU A 445 -0.72 -4.13 -16.86
CA LEU A 445 -1.00 -2.79 -16.32
C LEU A 445 -1.74 -2.85 -14.98
N LEU A 446 -2.70 -3.77 -14.82
CA LEU A 446 -3.40 -3.98 -13.55
C LEU A 446 -2.44 -4.47 -12.46
N GLN A 447 -1.49 -5.34 -12.80
CA GLN A 447 -0.44 -5.79 -11.87
C GLN A 447 0.49 -4.64 -11.48
N GLU A 448 0.89 -3.79 -12.43
CA GLU A 448 1.70 -2.60 -12.14
C GLU A 448 0.98 -1.62 -11.22
N GLU A 449 -0.29 -1.30 -11.50
CA GLU A 449 -1.10 -0.43 -10.64
C GLU A 449 -1.35 -1.05 -9.25
N SER A 450 -1.54 -2.37 -9.17
CA SER A 450 -1.63 -3.10 -7.90
C SER A 450 -0.34 -2.98 -7.07
N ILE A 451 0.83 -3.09 -7.70
CA ILE A 451 2.12 -2.90 -7.04
C ILE A 451 2.29 -1.45 -6.57
N LYS A 452 1.93 -0.48 -7.42
CA LYS A 452 2.00 0.95 -7.10
C LYS A 452 1.12 1.31 -5.90
N ILE A 453 -0.15 0.88 -5.90
CA ILE A 453 -1.08 1.08 -4.77
C ILE A 453 -0.51 0.42 -3.51
N LYS A 454 0.12 -0.76 -3.61
CA LYS A 454 0.75 -1.42 -2.46
C LYS A 454 1.94 -0.64 -1.90
N ILE A 455 2.71 0.04 -2.74
CA ILE A 455 3.80 0.93 -2.31
C ILE A 455 3.23 2.19 -1.66
N GLU A 456 2.23 2.83 -2.27
CA GLU A 456 1.57 4.02 -1.72
C GLU A 456 0.92 3.73 -0.37
N LEU A 457 0.28 2.56 -0.22
CA LEU A 457 -0.27 2.10 1.06
C LEU A 457 0.81 1.94 2.13
N LYS A 458 1.95 1.33 1.79
CA LYS A 458 3.09 1.19 2.72
C LYS A 458 3.66 2.55 3.11
N GLN A 459 3.76 3.48 2.17
CA GLN A 459 4.20 4.85 2.46
C GLN A 459 3.22 5.59 3.37
N ALA A 460 1.91 5.46 3.13
CA ALA A 460 0.88 6.04 3.99
C ALA A 460 0.92 5.46 5.41
N GLN A 461 1.10 4.13 5.53
CA GLN A 461 1.26 3.46 6.82
C GLN A 461 2.51 3.95 7.57
N GLN A 462 3.63 4.12 6.88
CA GLN A 462 4.86 4.65 7.46
C GLN A 462 4.68 6.10 7.94
N LYS A 463 4.05 6.97 7.14
CA LYS A 463 3.74 8.35 7.54
C LYS A 463 2.82 8.41 8.76
N LEU A 464 1.85 7.50 8.86
CA LEU A 464 0.98 7.39 10.04
C LEU A 464 1.77 6.98 11.29
N LEU A 465 2.69 6.02 11.15
CA LEU A 465 3.56 5.58 12.24
C LEU A 465 4.50 6.70 12.71
N GLU A 466 5.11 7.42 11.77
CA GLU A 466 5.95 8.59 12.06
C GLU A 466 5.15 9.72 12.72
N GLY A 467 3.94 10.00 12.22
CA GLY A 467 3.02 10.94 12.83
C GLY A 467 2.64 10.54 14.27
N THR A 468 2.40 9.24 14.52
CA THR A 468 2.10 8.71 15.86
C THR A 468 3.30 8.89 16.81
N LYS A 469 4.52 8.59 16.33
CA LYS A 469 5.75 8.81 17.11
C LYS A 469 5.93 10.28 17.44
N MET A 470 5.73 11.18 16.48
CA MET A 470 5.79 12.63 16.71
C MET A 470 4.72 13.10 17.70
N CYS A 471 3.48 12.61 17.60
CA CYS A 471 2.44 12.93 18.58
C CYS A 471 2.81 12.45 19.98
N SER A 472 3.46 11.28 20.11
CA SER A 472 3.92 10.77 21.40
C SER A 472 5.06 11.61 22.00
N SER A 473 6.02 12.08 21.19
CA SER A 473 7.10 12.96 21.65
C SER A 473 6.57 14.34 22.05
N LEU A 474 5.70 14.94 21.24
CA LEU A 474 5.05 16.21 21.57
C LEU A 474 4.19 16.11 22.84
N THR A 475 3.53 14.98 23.06
CA THR A 475 2.78 14.73 24.30
C THR A 475 3.72 14.65 25.50
N ALA A 476 4.89 14.04 25.36
CA ALA A 476 5.89 13.98 26.42
C ALA A 476 6.47 15.38 26.72
N GLU A 477 6.81 16.17 25.70
CA GLU A 477 7.25 17.56 25.84
C GLU A 477 6.19 18.44 26.51
N TRP A 478 4.92 18.32 26.11
CA TRP A 478 3.82 19.04 26.73
C TRP A 478 3.65 18.68 28.20
N LYS A 479 3.72 17.38 28.56
CA LYS A 479 3.68 16.93 29.95
C LYS A 479 4.86 17.49 30.75
N HIS A 480 6.05 17.51 30.18
CA HIS A 480 7.24 18.08 30.80
C HIS A 480 7.07 19.58 31.03
N GLY A 481 6.60 20.33 30.03
CA GLY A 481 6.28 21.76 30.16
C GLY A 481 5.22 22.03 31.24
N GLN A 482 4.17 21.19 31.31
CA GLN A 482 3.15 21.29 32.34
C GLN A 482 3.70 21.02 33.74
N GLN A 483 4.63 20.09 33.88
CA GLN A 483 5.32 19.83 35.16
C GLN A 483 6.23 21.01 35.53
N LYS A 484 6.91 21.61 34.56
CA LYS A 484 7.75 22.79 34.81
C LYS A 484 6.95 23.99 35.29
N ILE A 485 5.76 24.21 34.73
CA ILE A 485 4.83 25.25 35.20
C ILE A 485 4.45 24.99 36.66
N ARG A 486 4.07 23.75 37.02
CA ARG A 486 3.75 23.39 38.41
C ARG A 486 4.92 23.61 39.38
N GLU A 487 6.15 23.32 38.97
CA GLU A 487 7.35 23.62 39.76
C GLU A 487 7.54 25.13 39.98
N LEU A 488 7.37 25.93 38.92
CA LEU A 488 7.50 27.38 39.00
C LEU A 488 6.39 28.01 39.86
N GLU A 489 5.15 27.51 39.77
CA GLU A 489 4.04 27.93 40.64
C GLU A 489 4.35 27.66 42.12
N LEU A 490 4.93 26.49 42.45
CA LEU A 490 5.36 26.18 43.81
C LEU A 490 6.49 27.09 44.29
N GLU A 491 7.42 27.46 43.42
CA GLU A 491 8.51 28.37 43.77
C GLU A 491 8.01 29.80 44.00
N VAL A 492 7.04 30.27 43.20
CA VAL A 492 6.36 31.56 43.44
C VAL A 492 5.65 31.56 44.78
N LEU A 493 4.94 30.48 45.15
CA LEU A 493 4.29 30.37 46.45
C LEU A 493 5.29 30.42 47.62
N LYS A 494 6.47 29.83 47.47
CA LYS A 494 7.55 29.95 48.48
C LYS A 494 8.10 31.36 48.57
N GLN A 495 8.29 32.04 47.43
CA GLN A 495 8.71 33.43 47.40
C GLN A 495 7.69 34.35 48.08
N ASP A 496 6.39 34.17 47.80
CA ASP A 496 5.32 34.92 48.45
C ASP A 496 5.30 34.70 49.97
N GLN A 497 5.57 33.47 50.44
CA GLN A 497 5.67 33.15 51.86
C GLN A 497 6.89 33.82 52.50
N SER A 498 8.02 33.87 51.79
CA SER A 498 9.22 34.60 52.20
C SER A 498 8.96 36.11 52.30
N ILE A 499 8.32 36.72 51.30
CA ILE A 499 7.96 38.15 51.29
C ILE A 499 7.03 38.48 52.46
N LYS A 500 6.01 37.66 52.75
CA LYS A 500 5.14 37.83 53.92
C LYS A 500 5.91 37.81 55.25
N SER A 501 6.93 36.97 55.37
CA SER A 501 7.79 36.95 56.56
C SER A 501 8.67 38.20 56.66
N GLN A 502 9.15 38.70 55.52
CA GLN A 502 9.98 39.92 55.44
C GLN A 502 9.16 41.18 55.76
N ASP A 503 7.93 41.27 55.29
CA ASP A 503 7.04 42.41 55.56
C ASP A 503 6.64 42.49 57.04
N ASN A 504 6.41 41.33 57.69
CA ASN A 504 6.23 41.25 59.14
C ASN A 504 7.43 41.81 59.93
N LEU A 505 8.66 41.59 59.46
CA LEU A 505 9.86 42.14 60.08
C LEU A 505 9.99 43.65 59.84
N LYS A 506 9.65 44.14 58.64
CA LYS A 506 9.64 45.57 58.33
C LYS A 506 8.59 46.32 59.16
N GLU A 507 7.42 45.71 59.38
CA GLU A 507 6.36 46.27 60.23
C GLU A 507 6.82 46.40 61.69
N LYS A 508 7.46 45.36 62.24
CA LYS A 508 8.08 45.43 63.58
C LYS A 508 9.16 46.51 63.68
N LEU A 509 9.98 46.67 62.64
CA LEU A 509 10.99 47.73 62.58
C LEU A 509 10.36 49.13 62.54
N ALA A 510 9.25 49.30 61.80
CA ALA A 510 8.51 50.55 61.76
C ALA A 510 7.87 50.89 63.12
N GLN A 511 7.33 49.89 63.84
CA GLN A 511 6.83 50.07 65.21
C GLN A 511 7.92 50.54 66.17
N GLU A 512 9.13 49.95 66.12
CA GLU A 512 10.23 50.40 66.99
C GLU A 512 10.70 51.82 66.63
N LYS A 513 10.74 52.18 65.35
CA LYS A 513 11.05 53.56 64.94
C LYS A 513 10.05 54.59 65.47
N SER A 514 8.75 54.25 65.49
CA SER A 514 7.72 55.11 66.08
C SER A 514 7.96 55.34 67.58
N LYS A 515 8.27 54.28 68.34
CA LYS A 515 8.54 54.40 69.77
C LYS A 515 9.77 55.26 70.08
N VAL A 516 10.80 55.21 69.23
CA VAL A 516 11.98 56.06 69.35
C VAL A 516 11.63 57.52 69.10
N ALA A 517 10.84 57.83 68.07
CA ALA A 517 10.38 59.19 67.79
C ALA A 517 9.57 59.77 68.97
N ASP A 518 8.67 58.97 69.56
CA ASP A 518 7.89 59.36 70.74
C ASP A 518 8.79 59.63 71.97
N ALA A 519 9.93 58.94 72.07
CA ALA A 519 10.92 59.17 73.13
C ALA A 519 11.76 60.44 72.87
N GLU A 520 12.11 60.71 71.61
CA GLU A 520 12.82 61.94 71.19
C GLU A 520 11.96 63.20 71.43
N GLU A 521 10.66 63.14 71.16
CA GLU A 521 9.73 64.24 71.45
C GLU A 521 9.67 64.55 72.96
N LYS A 522 9.65 63.51 73.80
CA LYS A 522 9.71 63.68 75.27
C LYS A 522 11.03 64.31 75.74
N ILE A 523 12.15 64.03 75.07
CA ILE A 523 13.45 64.64 75.38
C ILE A 523 13.44 66.12 75.02
N LEU A 524 12.87 66.50 73.87
CA LEU A 524 12.72 67.90 73.45
C LEU A 524 11.85 68.72 74.40
N ASP A 525 10.71 68.17 74.85
CA ASP A 525 9.83 68.83 75.84
C ASP A 525 10.55 69.06 77.19
N LEU A 526 11.38 68.11 77.62
CA LEU A 526 12.20 68.26 78.83
C LEU A 526 13.34 69.29 78.65
N GLN A 527 13.92 69.41 77.45
CA GLN A 527 14.91 70.45 77.13
C GLN A 527 14.28 71.85 77.11
N GLN A 528 13.08 72.01 76.55
CA GLN A 528 12.37 73.29 76.52
C GLN A 528 11.97 73.77 77.94
N LYS A 529 11.65 72.83 78.84
CA LYS A 529 11.38 73.10 80.26
C LYS A 529 12.64 73.53 81.03
N LEU A 530 13.83 73.09 80.62
CA LEU A 530 15.11 73.48 81.21
C LEU A 530 15.54 74.90 80.76
N GLU A 531 15.28 75.25 79.50
CA GLU A 531 15.66 76.55 78.92
C GLU A 531 14.80 77.72 79.45
N HIS A 532 13.53 77.46 79.79
CA HIS A 532 12.63 78.44 80.41
C HIS A 532 13.00 78.75 81.89
N ALA A 533 13.78 77.89 82.55
CA ALA A 533 14.24 78.12 83.92
C ALA A 533 15.43 79.10 84.02
N HIS A 534 16.07 79.47 82.91
CA HIS A 534 17.30 80.31 82.89
C HIS A 534 17.09 81.75 82.39
N LYS A 535 15.85 82.27 82.31
CA LYS A 535 15.58 83.59 81.68
C LYS A 535 14.65 84.54 82.45
N VAL A 536 14.79 84.65 83.79
CA VAL A 536 14.07 85.65 84.61
C VAL A 536 14.96 86.26 85.72
N CYS A 537 15.30 87.57 85.58
CA CYS A 537 15.85 88.63 86.49
C CYS A 537 17.00 89.41 85.78
N LEU A 538 17.08 90.74 85.57
CA LEU A 538 16.49 91.99 86.09
C LEU A 538 16.65 93.11 85.03
N THR A 539 15.79 94.14 84.99
CA THR A 539 16.15 95.58 84.85
C THR A 539 14.92 96.49 84.95
N ASP A 540 14.94 97.46 85.86
CA ASP A 540 14.32 98.80 85.71
C ASP A 540 14.72 99.75 86.87
N THR A 541 15.09 101.01 86.58
CA THR A 541 14.87 102.27 87.37
C THR A 541 15.54 103.53 86.73
N CYS A 542 14.72 104.38 86.05
CA CYS A 542 14.57 105.88 86.11
C CYS A 542 15.79 106.84 85.84
N ILE A 543 15.74 108.09 85.30
CA ILE A 543 14.90 109.30 85.53
C ILE A 543 15.12 110.37 84.42
N SER A 544 14.08 111.17 84.12
CA SER A 544 14.10 112.49 83.42
C SER A 544 13.91 113.66 84.40
N GLY A 545 14.55 114.82 84.21
CA GLY A 545 14.18 116.04 84.98
C GLY A 545 15.18 117.19 85.02
N GLN A 546 15.49 117.83 83.89
CA GLN A 546 16.24 119.11 83.91
C GLN A 546 15.72 120.06 82.82
N LYS A 547 14.45 120.46 82.99
CA LYS A 547 13.83 121.60 82.32
C LYS A 547 14.35 122.92 82.92
N GLN A 548 14.03 124.02 82.23
CA GLN A 548 13.35 125.20 82.82
C GLN A 548 14.10 126.49 83.20
N LEU A 549 15.36 126.72 82.79
CA LEU A 549 16.03 128.00 83.08
C LEU A 549 16.40 128.89 81.87
N GLU A 550 16.50 128.36 80.65
CA GLU A 550 16.96 129.17 79.50
C GLU A 550 15.84 129.99 78.80
N GLU A 551 14.59 129.75 79.17
CA GLU A 551 13.41 130.38 78.54
C GLU A 551 13.27 131.88 78.88
N ARG A 552 14.01 132.38 79.88
CA ARG A 552 13.93 133.80 80.28
C ARG A 552 14.89 134.75 79.58
N ILE A 553 15.88 134.25 78.84
CA ILE A 553 16.84 135.09 78.11
C ILE A 553 16.32 135.44 76.70
N LYS A 554 15.32 134.70 76.21
CA LYS A 554 14.87 134.77 74.81
C LYS A 554 14.00 135.99 74.47
N GLU A 555 13.21 136.50 75.41
CA GLU A 555 12.26 137.61 75.17
C GLU A 555 12.95 138.95 74.83
N ALA A 556 14.21 139.17 75.22
CA ALA A 556 14.91 140.42 74.96
C ALA A 556 15.54 140.52 73.55
N LEU A 557 15.84 139.38 72.90
CA LEU A 557 16.35 139.31 71.52
C LEU A 557 15.22 139.36 70.46
N GLU A 558 13.98 139.19 70.90
CA GLU A 558 12.81 138.93 70.05
C GLU A 558 12.29 140.18 69.30
N ASN A 559 12.77 141.38 69.65
CA ASN A 559 12.35 142.62 69.00
C ASN A 559 13.37 143.17 67.98
N GLU A 560 14.62 142.69 67.99
CA GLU A 560 15.62 142.99 66.95
C GLU A 560 15.61 141.93 65.81
N ALA A 561 15.13 140.71 66.09
CA ALA A 561 15.02 139.61 65.12
C ALA A 561 13.93 139.80 64.04
N LYS A 562 12.84 140.52 64.34
CA LYS A 562 11.65 140.63 63.47
C LYS A 562 11.92 141.33 62.13
N THR A 563 12.91 142.20 62.04
CA THR A 563 13.28 142.93 60.80
C THR A 563 14.28 142.17 59.92
N LYS A 564 15.00 141.17 60.45
CA LYS A 564 15.79 140.19 59.67
C LYS A 564 14.94 139.00 59.21
N GLN A 565 13.90 138.68 59.97
CA GLN A 565 12.97 137.58 59.73
C GLN A 565 12.24 137.69 58.37
N LEU A 566 11.80 138.89 57.95
CA LEU A 566 11.05 139.05 56.69
C LEU A 566 11.89 138.85 55.42
N TYR A 567 13.20 139.08 55.46
CA TYR A 567 14.09 138.82 54.32
C TYR A 567 14.52 137.33 54.25
N GLU A 568 14.71 136.70 55.41
CA GLU A 568 15.02 135.27 55.52
C GLU A 568 13.82 134.39 55.16
N GLU A 569 12.58 134.80 55.49
CA GLU A 569 11.34 134.10 55.13
C GLU A 569 11.13 133.99 53.61
N GLU A 570 11.45 135.03 52.84
CA GLU A 570 11.33 135.01 51.37
C GLU A 570 12.38 134.08 50.73
N GLN A 571 13.58 134.00 51.31
CA GLN A 571 14.62 133.03 50.94
C GLN A 571 14.25 131.59 51.33
N GLN A 572 13.60 131.39 52.48
CA GLN A 572 13.07 130.09 52.91
C GLN A 572 11.95 129.59 52.00
N LYS A 573 11.04 130.48 51.54
CA LYS A 573 9.97 130.13 50.58
C LYS A 573 10.53 129.69 49.22
N ARG A 574 11.58 130.35 48.70
CA ARG A 574 12.24 129.89 47.45
C ARG A 574 12.89 128.51 47.61
N LYS A 575 13.52 128.22 48.74
CA LYS A 575 14.09 126.89 49.04
C LYS A 575 13.01 125.80 49.19
N LEU A 576 11.88 126.13 49.80
CA LEU A 576 10.74 125.21 49.95
C LEU A 576 10.11 124.86 48.59
N ILE A 577 10.00 125.85 47.70
CA ILE A 577 9.51 125.64 46.33
C ILE A 577 10.50 124.78 45.53
N ASP A 578 11.81 125.04 45.64
CA ASP A 578 12.83 124.20 44.99
C ASP A 578 12.82 122.76 45.52
N GLN A 579 12.62 122.56 46.83
CA GLN A 579 12.44 121.24 47.42
C GLN A 579 11.19 120.54 46.89
N ASN A 580 10.07 121.25 46.79
CA ASN A 580 8.83 120.70 46.23
C ASN A 580 8.96 120.37 44.73
N VAL A 581 9.62 121.23 43.94
CA VAL A 581 9.89 120.96 42.52
C VAL A 581 10.80 119.74 42.37
N ASN A 582 11.80 119.59 43.23
CA ASN A 582 12.68 118.42 43.20
C ASN A 582 11.97 117.13 43.65
N GLU A 583 11.07 117.21 44.62
CA GLU A 583 10.24 116.07 45.06
C GLU A 583 9.26 115.64 43.97
N LEU A 584 8.58 116.60 43.31
CA LEU A 584 7.73 116.32 42.16
C LEU A 584 8.54 115.71 40.99
N ARG A 585 9.75 116.21 40.72
CA ARG A 585 10.65 115.61 39.72
C ARG A 585 11.03 114.16 40.06
N LYS A 586 11.26 113.84 41.35
CA LYS A 586 11.51 112.46 41.79
C LYS A 586 10.28 111.58 41.61
N GLN A 587 9.08 112.07 41.94
CA GLN A 587 7.84 111.31 41.74
C GLN A 587 7.57 111.03 40.25
N VAL A 588 7.78 112.01 39.37
CA VAL A 588 7.67 111.81 37.92
C VAL A 588 8.67 110.76 37.43
N ARG A 589 9.92 110.79 37.91
CA ARG A 589 10.93 109.77 37.57
C ARG A 589 10.51 108.37 38.02
N ILE A 590 10.04 108.22 39.26
CA ILE A 590 9.54 106.95 39.79
C ILE A 590 8.34 106.44 38.97
N LEU A 591 7.43 107.33 38.55
CA LEU A 591 6.29 106.96 37.71
C LEU A 591 6.71 106.55 36.29
N GLN A 592 7.70 107.23 35.70
CA GLN A 592 8.29 106.82 34.42
C GLN A 592 8.98 105.47 34.51
N ASP A 593 9.77 105.23 35.57
CA ASP A 593 10.42 103.95 35.81
C ASP A 593 9.40 102.82 36.00
N LYS A 594 8.31 103.07 36.74
CA LYS A 594 7.18 102.12 36.87
C LYS A 594 6.48 101.88 35.52
N GLY A 595 6.30 102.91 34.71
CA GLY A 595 5.76 102.80 33.34
C GLY A 595 6.62 101.91 32.46
N ASN A 596 7.94 102.15 32.44
CA ASN A 596 8.89 101.34 31.68
C ASN A 596 8.91 99.88 32.15
N GLN A 597 8.84 99.63 33.47
CA GLN A 597 8.78 98.26 34.00
C GLN A 597 7.47 97.53 33.65
N LEU A 598 6.33 98.25 33.60
CA LEU A 598 5.07 97.68 33.11
C LEU A 598 5.14 97.37 31.61
N GLU A 599 5.79 98.22 30.81
CA GLU A 599 5.97 97.98 29.38
C GLU A 599 6.89 96.77 29.10
N ILE A 600 7.98 96.62 29.87
CA ILE A 600 8.87 95.45 29.79
C ILE A 600 8.13 94.17 30.20
N THR A 601 7.35 94.20 31.28
CA THR A 601 6.59 93.01 31.71
C THR A 601 5.44 92.67 30.75
N SER A 602 4.77 93.68 30.18
CA SER A 602 3.72 93.51 29.16
C SER A 602 4.28 92.91 27.86
N SER A 603 5.40 93.42 27.35
CA SER A 603 6.09 92.85 26.18
C SER A 603 6.61 91.43 26.44
N GLN A 604 7.11 91.15 27.64
CA GLN A 604 7.53 89.81 28.04
C GLN A 604 6.34 88.83 28.13
N GLN A 605 5.17 89.26 28.63
CA GLN A 605 3.96 88.45 28.60
C GLN A 605 3.47 88.21 27.17
N GLN A 606 3.49 89.23 26.31
CA GLN A 606 3.09 89.11 24.91
C GLN A 606 3.94 88.10 24.14
N SER A 607 5.27 88.10 24.34
CA SER A 607 6.16 87.11 23.72
C SER A 607 5.90 85.67 24.23
N ARG A 608 5.57 85.50 25.52
CA ARG A 608 5.16 84.19 26.07
C ARG A 608 3.86 83.69 25.46
N ILE A 609 2.88 84.57 25.27
CA ILE A 609 1.60 84.23 24.61
C ILE A 609 1.86 83.80 23.17
N GLN A 610 2.62 84.58 22.40
CA GLN A 610 2.97 84.24 21.01
C GLN A 610 3.73 82.90 20.93
N GLN A 611 4.61 82.62 21.88
CA GLN A 611 5.33 81.34 21.94
C GLN A 611 4.38 80.17 22.24
N GLN A 612 3.38 80.35 23.11
CA GLN A 612 2.35 79.34 23.40
C GLN A 612 1.42 79.13 22.19
N GLU A 613 1.01 80.19 21.51
CA GLU A 613 0.20 80.14 20.29
C GLU A 613 0.92 79.36 19.17
N ALA A 614 2.22 79.61 18.96
CA ALA A 614 3.02 78.88 17.98
C ALA A 614 3.14 77.37 18.32
N LYS A 615 3.29 77.03 19.61
CA LYS A 615 3.31 75.63 20.08
C LYS A 615 1.96 74.95 19.85
N LEU A 616 0.85 75.62 20.15
CA LEU A 616 -0.50 75.12 19.91
C LEU A 616 -0.77 74.92 18.41
N LYS A 617 -0.38 75.88 17.57
CA LYS A 617 -0.50 75.77 16.11
C LYS A 617 0.24 74.55 15.58
N LYS A 618 1.50 74.35 16.00
CA LYS A 618 2.29 73.17 15.62
C LYS A 618 1.68 71.86 16.12
N TYR A 619 1.12 71.84 17.33
CA TYR A 619 0.43 70.67 17.87
C TYR A 619 -0.83 70.32 17.05
N LEU A 620 -1.62 71.33 16.68
CA LEU A 620 -2.82 71.15 15.85
C LEU A 620 -2.46 70.69 14.44
N GLU A 621 -1.41 71.23 13.82
CA GLU A 621 -0.90 70.79 12.51
C GLU A 621 -0.49 69.31 12.54
N ASN A 622 0.30 68.90 13.54
CA ASN A 622 0.69 67.51 13.73
C ASN A 622 -0.51 66.57 13.94
N LYS A 623 -1.55 67.02 14.65
CA LYS A 623 -2.76 66.23 14.86
C LYS A 623 -3.55 66.07 13.56
N LYS A 624 -3.56 67.10 12.73
CA LYS A 624 -4.21 67.10 11.41
C LYS A 624 -3.46 66.19 10.42
N GLU A 625 -2.14 66.28 10.36
CA GLU A 625 -1.32 65.39 9.53
C GLU A 625 -1.55 63.92 9.90
N LYS A 626 -1.56 63.60 11.21
CA LYS A 626 -1.87 62.25 11.70
C LYS A 626 -3.29 61.81 11.32
N SER A 627 -4.29 62.68 11.42
CA SER A 627 -5.65 62.34 10.97
C SER A 627 -5.73 62.09 9.47
N ASP A 628 -4.99 62.86 8.67
CA ASP A 628 -4.94 62.70 7.21
C ASP A 628 -4.23 61.41 6.81
N GLU A 629 -3.16 61.03 7.51
CA GLU A 629 -2.50 59.73 7.36
C GLU A 629 -3.43 58.56 7.73
N HIS A 630 -4.17 58.67 8.84
CA HIS A 630 -5.17 57.66 9.22
C HIS A 630 -6.28 57.53 8.17
N LEU A 631 -6.74 58.64 7.58
CA LEU A 631 -7.73 58.62 6.51
C LEU A 631 -7.20 57.93 5.25
N LYS A 632 -5.94 58.20 4.86
CA LYS A 632 -5.29 57.53 3.72
C LYS A 632 -5.12 56.03 3.97
N SER A 633 -4.57 55.64 5.12
CA SER A 633 -4.39 54.24 5.49
C SER A 633 -5.72 53.48 5.56
N ASN A 634 -6.77 54.11 6.10
CA ASN A 634 -8.12 53.52 6.12
C ASN A 634 -8.71 53.39 4.70
N GLY A 635 -8.45 54.35 3.82
CA GLY A 635 -8.82 54.26 2.40
C GLY A 635 -8.15 53.07 1.70
N GLU A 636 -6.84 52.88 1.90
CA GLU A 636 -6.10 51.74 1.36
C GLU A 636 -6.59 50.39 1.90
N LEU A 637 -6.91 50.33 3.20
CA LEU A 637 -7.49 49.13 3.82
C LEU A 637 -8.87 48.82 3.25
N SER A 638 -9.70 49.84 3.03
CA SER A 638 -11.01 49.68 2.39
C SER A 638 -10.88 49.19 0.95
N GLU A 639 -9.91 49.68 0.18
CA GLU A 639 -9.66 49.22 -1.18
C GLU A 639 -9.18 47.76 -1.21
N LYS A 640 -8.27 47.38 -0.30
CA LYS A 640 -7.82 46.00 -0.13
C LYS A 640 -8.98 45.07 0.26
N LEU A 641 -9.85 45.49 1.17
CA LEU A 641 -11.06 44.75 1.53
C LEU A 641 -11.99 44.57 0.34
N SER A 642 -12.17 45.58 -0.51
CA SER A 642 -12.98 45.48 -1.72
C SER A 642 -12.40 44.49 -2.73
N LYS A 643 -11.07 44.48 -2.92
CA LYS A 643 -10.38 43.51 -3.80
C LYS A 643 -10.56 42.08 -3.28
N LEU A 644 -10.33 41.85 -1.99
CA LEU A 644 -10.54 40.54 -1.36
C LEU A 644 -12.02 40.09 -1.42
N GLN A 645 -12.96 41.01 -1.27
CA GLN A 645 -14.38 40.74 -1.44
C GLN A 645 -14.69 40.26 -2.88
N GLN A 646 -14.13 40.94 -3.89
CA GLN A 646 -14.30 40.58 -5.29
C GLN A 646 -13.66 39.22 -5.62
N GLU A 647 -12.47 38.93 -5.10
CA GLU A 647 -11.81 37.63 -5.25
C GLU A 647 -12.63 36.51 -4.60
N LYS A 648 -13.15 36.74 -3.39
CA LYS A 648 -14.05 35.79 -2.72
C LYS A 648 -15.31 35.51 -3.55
N GLU A 649 -15.88 36.52 -4.18
CA GLU A 649 -17.03 36.36 -5.07
C GLU A 649 -16.66 35.64 -6.37
N ALA A 650 -15.48 35.89 -6.93
CA ALA A 650 -14.96 35.17 -8.09
C ALA A 650 -14.76 33.67 -7.77
N LEU A 651 -14.08 33.36 -6.66
CA LEU A 651 -13.90 31.99 -6.18
C LEU A 651 -15.24 31.30 -5.93
N ARG A 652 -16.22 31.99 -5.33
CA ARG A 652 -17.58 31.42 -5.16
C ARG A 652 -18.24 31.06 -6.49
N LYS A 653 -18.05 31.88 -7.53
CA LYS A 653 -18.57 31.58 -8.88
C LYS A 653 -17.85 30.39 -9.50
N GLU A 654 -16.54 30.28 -9.32
CA GLU A 654 -15.75 29.12 -9.77
C GLU A 654 -16.17 27.83 -9.05
N TYR A 655 -16.32 27.85 -7.73
CA TYR A 655 -16.83 26.71 -6.97
C TYR A 655 -18.24 26.31 -7.42
N ALA A 656 -19.13 27.28 -7.66
CA ALA A 656 -20.47 27.00 -8.17
C ALA A 656 -20.44 26.38 -9.58
N GLN A 657 -19.50 26.80 -10.42
CA GLN A 657 -19.32 26.24 -11.76
C GLN A 657 -18.75 24.83 -11.72
N LEU A 658 -17.76 24.58 -10.85
CA LEU A 658 -17.21 23.24 -10.63
C LEU A 658 -18.29 22.28 -10.11
N LEU A 659 -19.13 22.73 -9.18
CA LEU A 659 -20.25 21.95 -8.68
C LEU A 659 -21.23 21.58 -9.80
N LYS A 660 -21.59 22.55 -10.67
CA LYS A 660 -22.45 22.29 -11.85
C LYS A 660 -21.83 21.30 -12.83
N GLN A 661 -20.52 21.37 -13.05
CA GLN A 661 -19.80 20.41 -13.89
C GLN A 661 -19.81 19.01 -13.26
N MET A 662 -19.61 18.91 -11.96
CA MET A 662 -19.66 17.64 -11.23
C MET A 662 -21.07 17.02 -11.28
N ASP A 663 -22.11 17.83 -11.09
CA ASP A 663 -23.51 17.40 -11.24
C ASP A 663 -23.82 16.92 -12.66
N ALA A 664 -23.31 17.61 -13.68
CA ALA A 664 -23.46 17.19 -15.08
C ALA A 664 -22.73 15.86 -15.35
N HIS A 665 -21.51 15.70 -14.84
CA HIS A 665 -20.75 14.45 -14.95
C HIS A 665 -21.48 13.29 -14.26
N MET A 666 -22.01 13.52 -13.05
CA MET A 666 -22.77 12.53 -12.30
C MET A 666 -24.06 12.13 -13.03
N ARG A 667 -24.80 13.09 -13.60
CA ARG A 667 -25.97 12.80 -14.44
C ARG A 667 -25.60 11.97 -15.66
N ASN A 668 -24.55 12.34 -16.40
CA ASN A 668 -24.08 11.58 -17.56
C ASN A 668 -23.65 10.15 -17.21
N PHE A 669 -22.96 9.99 -16.07
CA PHE A 669 -22.57 8.68 -15.57
C PHE A 669 -23.80 7.82 -15.24
N ASN A 670 -24.76 8.39 -14.51
CA ASN A 670 -25.99 7.71 -14.13
C ASN A 670 -26.84 7.33 -15.35
N GLU A 671 -26.93 8.19 -16.36
CA GLU A 671 -27.62 7.92 -17.62
C GLU A 671 -26.93 6.79 -18.40
N LYS A 672 -25.60 6.84 -18.55
CA LYS A 672 -24.83 5.74 -19.16
C LYS A 672 -25.04 4.43 -18.40
N HIS A 673 -24.98 4.45 -17.08
CA HIS A 673 -25.19 3.27 -16.25
C HIS A 673 -26.62 2.72 -16.43
N HIS A 674 -27.64 3.58 -16.44
CA HIS A 674 -29.02 3.18 -16.73
C HIS A 674 -29.16 2.55 -18.12
N HIS A 675 -28.52 3.13 -19.13
CA HIS A 675 -28.53 2.61 -20.49
C HIS A 675 -27.88 1.21 -20.58
N HIS A 676 -26.74 0.99 -19.91
CA HIS A 676 -26.12 -0.34 -19.83
C HIS A 676 -27.02 -1.33 -19.09
N LYS A 677 -27.65 -0.93 -17.99
CA LYS A 677 -28.62 -1.77 -17.25
C LYS A 677 -29.80 -2.19 -18.14
N VAL A 678 -30.32 -1.27 -18.96
CA VAL A 678 -31.39 -1.58 -19.92
C VAL A 678 -30.90 -2.51 -21.03
N LYS A 679 -29.71 -2.27 -21.60
CA LYS A 679 -29.09 -3.17 -22.60
C LYS A 679 -28.90 -4.58 -22.04
N LEU A 680 -28.37 -4.71 -20.83
CA LEU A 680 -28.17 -6.00 -20.18
C LEU A 680 -29.50 -6.71 -19.93
N ARG A 681 -30.55 -6.00 -19.52
CA ARG A 681 -31.91 -6.56 -19.39
C ARG A 681 -32.44 -7.07 -20.73
N ARG A 682 -32.21 -6.35 -21.84
CA ARG A 682 -32.62 -6.81 -23.17
C ARG A 682 -31.89 -8.09 -23.56
N VAL A 683 -30.57 -8.14 -23.39
CA VAL A 683 -29.77 -9.35 -23.67
C VAL A 683 -30.24 -10.51 -22.80
N LYS A 684 -30.47 -10.29 -21.50
CA LYS A 684 -31.01 -11.31 -20.59
C LYS A 684 -32.35 -11.87 -21.08
N ASN A 685 -33.27 -11.01 -21.52
CA ASN A 685 -34.57 -11.46 -22.01
C ASN A 685 -34.46 -12.25 -23.32
N LEU A 686 -33.57 -11.85 -24.24
CA LEU A 686 -33.31 -12.60 -25.48
C LEU A 686 -32.72 -13.98 -25.19
N LEU A 687 -31.76 -14.06 -24.26
CA LEU A 687 -31.19 -15.34 -23.83
C LEU A 687 -32.23 -16.23 -23.16
N LEU A 688 -33.11 -15.65 -22.34
CA LEU A 688 -34.21 -16.40 -21.71
C LEU A 688 -35.15 -16.99 -22.77
N GLN A 689 -35.54 -16.20 -23.78
CA GLN A 689 -36.38 -16.67 -24.89
C GLN A 689 -35.70 -17.77 -25.71
N GLU A 690 -34.40 -17.64 -26.00
CA GLU A 690 -33.64 -18.66 -26.71
C GLU A 690 -33.55 -19.97 -25.92
N VAL A 691 -33.36 -19.89 -24.59
CA VAL A 691 -33.40 -21.07 -23.71
C VAL A 691 -34.78 -21.72 -23.74
N GLU A 692 -35.86 -20.96 -23.61
CA GLU A 692 -37.23 -21.49 -23.69
C GLU A 692 -37.52 -22.19 -25.03
N LEU A 693 -36.98 -21.68 -26.15
CA LEU A 693 -37.10 -22.32 -27.46
C LEU A 693 -36.30 -23.63 -27.54
N ARG A 694 -35.09 -23.64 -26.99
CA ARG A 694 -34.25 -24.85 -26.92
C ARG A 694 -34.89 -25.93 -26.06
N ASP A 695 -35.43 -25.55 -24.90
CA ASP A 695 -36.11 -26.49 -24.00
C ASP A 695 -37.31 -27.15 -24.68
N LYS A 696 -38.14 -26.37 -25.39
CA LYS A 696 -39.24 -26.92 -26.21
C LYS A 696 -38.75 -27.86 -27.31
N ARG A 697 -37.60 -27.56 -27.94
CA ARG A 697 -37.01 -28.44 -28.96
C ARG A 697 -36.46 -29.72 -28.35
N ILE A 698 -35.81 -29.64 -27.19
CA ILE A 698 -35.31 -30.79 -26.43
C ILE A 698 -36.49 -31.68 -26.04
N GLU A 699 -37.56 -31.12 -25.47
CA GLU A 699 -38.77 -31.86 -25.10
C GLU A 699 -39.38 -32.61 -26.30
N HIS A 700 -39.42 -31.98 -27.48
CA HIS A 700 -39.87 -32.64 -28.70
C HIS A 700 -38.96 -33.81 -29.12
N LEU A 701 -37.64 -33.61 -29.10
CA LEU A 701 -36.68 -34.67 -29.43
C LEU A 701 -36.71 -35.81 -28.42
N GLU A 702 -36.86 -35.52 -27.13
CA GLU A 702 -37.03 -36.54 -26.10
C GLU A 702 -38.29 -37.37 -26.32
N ASN A 703 -39.40 -36.74 -26.73
CA ASN A 703 -40.63 -37.44 -27.11
C ASN A 703 -40.41 -38.35 -28.32
N GLU A 704 -39.70 -37.89 -29.34
CA GLU A 704 -39.37 -38.69 -30.53
C GLU A 704 -38.47 -39.89 -30.17
N VAL A 705 -37.45 -39.67 -29.34
CA VAL A 705 -36.57 -40.73 -28.84
C VAL A 705 -37.37 -41.77 -28.05
N ARG A 706 -38.30 -41.34 -27.18
CA ARG A 706 -39.18 -42.26 -26.44
C ARG A 706 -40.02 -43.14 -27.38
N ILE A 707 -40.56 -42.56 -28.45
CA ILE A 707 -41.35 -43.31 -29.44
C ILE A 707 -40.47 -44.31 -30.20
N LEU A 708 -39.29 -43.90 -30.64
CA LEU A 708 -38.36 -44.76 -31.36
C LEU A 708 -37.84 -45.91 -30.48
N GLN A 709 -37.54 -45.64 -29.20
CA GLN A 709 -37.16 -46.67 -28.23
C GLN A 709 -38.23 -47.75 -28.11
N HIS A 710 -39.51 -47.37 -27.95
CA HIS A 710 -40.62 -48.33 -27.91
C HIS A 710 -40.73 -49.16 -29.20
N GLN A 711 -40.45 -48.56 -30.35
CA GLN A 711 -40.45 -49.27 -31.63
C GLN A 711 -39.29 -50.28 -31.72
N VAL A 712 -38.09 -49.90 -31.30
CA VAL A 712 -36.91 -50.78 -31.24
C VAL A 712 -37.14 -51.93 -30.26
N GLU A 713 -37.75 -51.68 -29.11
CA GLU A 713 -38.09 -52.72 -28.14
C GLU A 713 -39.07 -53.75 -28.72
N LYS A 714 -40.10 -53.30 -29.46
CA LYS A 714 -41.02 -54.20 -30.18
C LYS A 714 -40.30 -55.01 -31.27
N GLU A 715 -39.41 -54.39 -32.03
CA GLU A 715 -38.64 -55.08 -33.06
C GLU A 715 -37.71 -56.12 -32.45
N LYS A 716 -37.02 -55.79 -31.35
CA LYS A 716 -36.17 -56.72 -30.62
C LYS A 716 -36.96 -57.92 -30.09
N ALA A 717 -38.14 -57.68 -29.50
CA ALA A 717 -39.01 -58.77 -29.06
C ALA A 717 -39.46 -59.69 -30.21
N PHE A 718 -39.68 -59.12 -31.41
CA PHE A 718 -39.99 -59.89 -32.61
C PHE A 718 -38.78 -60.68 -33.12
N GLN A 719 -37.59 -60.08 -33.14
CA GLN A 719 -36.33 -60.74 -33.48
C GLN A 719 -36.07 -61.92 -32.53
N ASP A 720 -36.24 -61.74 -31.22
CA ASP A 720 -36.10 -62.80 -30.22
C ASP A 720 -37.06 -63.97 -30.49
N LYS A 721 -38.30 -63.67 -30.91
CA LYS A 721 -39.27 -64.70 -31.32
C LYS A 721 -38.84 -65.47 -32.57
N ILE A 722 -38.29 -64.78 -33.58
CA ILE A 722 -37.75 -65.43 -34.79
C ILE A 722 -36.56 -66.31 -34.44
N ILE A 723 -35.63 -65.82 -33.61
CA ILE A 723 -34.45 -66.58 -33.18
C ILE A 723 -34.91 -67.86 -32.46
N ALA A 724 -35.85 -67.77 -31.51
CA ALA A 724 -36.39 -68.93 -30.81
C ALA A 724 -37.07 -69.94 -31.76
N GLN A 725 -37.80 -69.47 -32.77
CA GLN A 725 -38.41 -70.35 -33.79
C GLN A 725 -37.36 -71.02 -34.67
N ASN A 726 -36.32 -70.29 -35.08
CA ASN A 726 -35.22 -70.84 -35.88
C ASN A 726 -34.45 -71.91 -35.11
N ASP A 727 -34.15 -71.66 -33.83
CA ASP A 727 -33.51 -72.65 -32.95
C ASP A 727 -34.34 -73.94 -32.83
N LEU A 728 -35.67 -73.82 -32.71
CA LEU A 728 -36.57 -74.97 -32.70
C LEU A 728 -36.55 -75.74 -34.03
N LEU A 729 -36.62 -75.03 -35.16
CA LEU A 729 -36.55 -75.65 -36.50
C LEU A 729 -35.18 -76.31 -36.76
N LEU A 730 -34.09 -75.73 -36.28
CA LEU A 730 -32.76 -76.32 -36.35
C LEU A 730 -32.67 -77.60 -35.51
N LEU A 731 -33.28 -77.63 -34.32
CA LEU A 731 -33.39 -78.83 -33.49
C LEU A 731 -34.20 -79.92 -34.19
N GLU A 732 -35.35 -79.59 -34.77
CA GLU A 732 -36.16 -80.54 -35.55
C GLU A 732 -35.39 -81.08 -36.76
N LYS A 733 -34.71 -80.21 -37.51
CA LYS A 733 -33.85 -80.60 -38.65
C LYS A 733 -32.75 -81.56 -38.21
N ARG A 734 -32.06 -81.28 -37.10
CA ARG A 734 -31.03 -82.17 -36.54
C ARG A 734 -31.61 -83.54 -36.19
N SER A 735 -32.76 -83.58 -35.51
CA SER A 735 -33.43 -84.85 -35.17
C SER A 735 -33.89 -85.65 -36.39
N LEU A 736 -34.39 -84.97 -37.43
CA LEU A 736 -34.77 -85.64 -38.68
C LEU A 736 -33.57 -86.17 -39.45
N LEU A 737 -32.46 -85.43 -39.46
CA LEU A 737 -31.21 -85.90 -40.06
C LEU A 737 -30.65 -87.11 -39.33
N GLU A 738 -30.66 -87.11 -37.99
CA GLU A 738 -30.25 -88.26 -37.17
C GLU A 738 -31.08 -89.52 -37.48
N LYS A 739 -32.42 -89.37 -37.59
CA LYS A 739 -33.29 -90.49 -38.02
C LYS A 739 -32.99 -90.96 -39.44
N LEU A 740 -32.62 -90.05 -40.35
CA LEU A 740 -32.28 -90.39 -41.73
C LEU A 740 -30.96 -91.18 -41.78
N THR A 741 -29.94 -90.74 -41.04
CA THR A 741 -28.64 -91.43 -40.96
C THR A 741 -28.77 -92.82 -40.35
N GLU A 742 -29.57 -92.98 -39.29
CA GLU A 742 -29.88 -94.31 -38.72
C GLU A 742 -30.52 -95.26 -39.76
N LYS A 743 -31.44 -94.74 -40.59
CA LYS A 743 -32.06 -95.53 -41.67
C LYS A 743 -31.08 -95.84 -42.79
N GLU A 744 -30.20 -94.91 -43.14
CA GLU A 744 -29.19 -95.10 -44.18
C GLU A 744 -28.13 -96.13 -43.76
N GLU A 745 -27.69 -96.11 -42.50
CA GLU A 745 -26.83 -97.16 -41.92
C GLU A 745 -27.49 -98.54 -41.97
N LEU A 746 -28.79 -98.63 -41.63
CA LEU A 746 -29.55 -99.88 -41.75
C LEU A 746 -29.60 -100.36 -43.21
N ILE A 747 -29.83 -99.46 -44.16
CA ILE A 747 -29.82 -99.77 -45.60
C ILE A 747 -28.44 -100.27 -46.03
N ASN A 748 -27.36 -99.63 -45.59
CA ASN A 748 -25.99 -100.03 -45.93
C ASN A 748 -25.63 -101.40 -45.35
N SER A 749 -26.02 -101.68 -44.11
CA SER A 749 -25.89 -103.01 -43.50
C SER A 749 -26.65 -104.08 -44.30
N ASN A 750 -27.91 -103.80 -44.65
CA ASN A 750 -28.72 -104.69 -45.48
C ASN A 750 -28.12 -104.90 -46.88
N LYS A 751 -27.54 -103.87 -47.50
CA LYS A 751 -26.84 -103.97 -48.80
C LYS A 751 -25.63 -104.90 -48.73
N GLY A 752 -24.87 -104.87 -47.64
CA GLY A 752 -23.77 -105.82 -47.39
C GLY A 752 -24.28 -107.25 -47.31
N VAL A 753 -25.37 -107.48 -46.57
CA VAL A 753 -26.02 -108.80 -46.48
C VAL A 753 -26.53 -109.26 -47.84
N ILE A 754 -27.23 -108.40 -48.59
CA ILE A 754 -27.74 -108.71 -49.94
C ILE A 754 -26.59 -109.04 -50.88
N SER A 755 -25.50 -108.27 -50.87
CA SER A 755 -24.33 -108.54 -51.73
C SER A 755 -23.69 -109.89 -51.41
N SER A 756 -23.60 -110.25 -50.12
CA SER A 756 -23.14 -111.57 -49.67
C SER A 756 -24.04 -112.70 -50.18
N VAL A 757 -25.35 -112.54 -50.04
CA VAL A 757 -26.35 -113.50 -50.54
C VAL A 757 -26.27 -113.63 -52.06
N GLN A 758 -26.17 -112.52 -52.79
CA GLN A 758 -26.01 -112.49 -54.25
C GLN A 758 -24.76 -113.25 -54.70
N ASN A 759 -23.61 -113.03 -54.06
CA ASN A 759 -22.39 -113.77 -54.36
C ASN A 759 -22.53 -115.27 -54.09
N LYS A 760 -23.20 -115.65 -52.99
CA LYS A 760 -23.48 -117.06 -52.69
C LYS A 760 -24.39 -117.70 -53.73
N VAL A 761 -25.44 -117.01 -54.16
CA VAL A 761 -26.33 -117.47 -55.24
C VAL A 761 -25.55 -117.64 -56.54
N LEU A 762 -24.69 -116.67 -56.91
CA LEU A 762 -23.89 -116.75 -58.14
C LEU A 762 -22.89 -117.91 -58.14
N LEU A 763 -22.32 -118.25 -56.98
CA LEU A 763 -21.47 -119.44 -56.84
C LEU A 763 -22.29 -120.74 -57.01
N LEU A 764 -23.46 -120.82 -56.36
CA LEU A 764 -24.35 -121.97 -56.49
C LEU A 764 -24.86 -122.13 -57.93
N ASP A 765 -25.13 -121.04 -58.65
CA ASP A 765 -25.54 -121.09 -60.06
C ASP A 765 -24.42 -121.62 -60.96
N LYS A 766 -23.16 -121.22 -60.71
CA LYS A 766 -21.99 -121.77 -61.43
C LYS A 766 -21.81 -123.26 -61.18
N GLU A 767 -21.93 -123.69 -59.93
CA GLU A 767 -21.86 -125.11 -59.56
C GLU A 767 -23.01 -125.90 -60.19
N ASN A 768 -24.24 -125.38 -60.15
CA ASN A 768 -25.40 -126.01 -60.76
C ASN A 768 -25.25 -126.11 -62.29
N LYS A 769 -24.72 -125.07 -62.95
CA LYS A 769 -24.39 -125.11 -64.38
C LYS A 769 -23.33 -126.19 -64.70
N HIS A 770 -22.27 -126.28 -63.90
CA HIS A 770 -21.26 -127.34 -64.04
C HIS A 770 -21.84 -128.74 -63.84
N LEU A 771 -22.73 -128.92 -62.85
CA LEU A 771 -23.48 -130.16 -62.62
C LEU A 771 -24.40 -130.52 -63.79
N GLN A 772 -25.05 -129.54 -64.41
CA GLN A 772 -25.86 -129.75 -65.61
C GLN A 772 -25.00 -130.17 -66.82
N GLU A 773 -23.86 -129.51 -67.03
CA GLU A 773 -22.94 -129.85 -68.12
C GLU A 773 -22.34 -131.26 -67.96
N THR A 774 -21.91 -131.62 -66.74
CA THR A 774 -21.45 -132.98 -66.43
C THR A 774 -22.56 -134.02 -66.57
N SER A 775 -23.79 -133.72 -66.16
CA SER A 775 -24.94 -134.59 -66.37
C SER A 775 -25.22 -134.82 -67.87
N LEU A 776 -25.12 -133.78 -68.70
CA LEU A 776 -25.28 -133.91 -70.16
C LEU A 776 -24.16 -134.74 -70.80
N TRP A 777 -22.92 -134.53 -70.39
CA TRP A 777 -21.78 -135.33 -70.86
C TRP A 777 -21.96 -136.82 -70.51
N LEU A 778 -22.32 -137.13 -69.26
CA LEU A 778 -22.63 -138.50 -68.83
C LEU A 778 -23.80 -139.07 -69.64
N LYS A 779 -24.86 -138.29 -69.88
CA LYS A 779 -26.01 -138.72 -70.68
C LYS A 779 -25.63 -139.08 -72.13
N HIS A 780 -24.76 -138.29 -72.76
CA HIS A 780 -24.23 -138.62 -74.08
C HIS A 780 -23.39 -139.89 -74.08
N GLN A 781 -22.54 -140.09 -73.06
CA GLN A 781 -21.71 -141.28 -72.95
C GLN A 781 -22.57 -142.54 -72.74
N VAL A 782 -23.59 -142.47 -71.88
CA VAL A 782 -24.59 -143.55 -71.70
C VAL A 782 -25.31 -143.84 -73.02
N GLY A 783 -25.77 -142.82 -73.76
CA GLY A 783 -26.43 -143.01 -75.05
C GLY A 783 -25.53 -143.64 -76.12
N PHE A 784 -24.23 -143.35 -76.11
CA PHE A 784 -23.25 -144.01 -76.99
C PHE A 784 -23.07 -145.48 -76.64
N LEU A 785 -22.94 -145.80 -75.34
CA LEU A 785 -22.85 -147.18 -74.85
C LEU A 785 -24.13 -147.98 -75.17
N GLU A 786 -25.31 -147.37 -75.01
CA GLU A 786 -26.59 -147.99 -75.39
C GLU A 786 -26.68 -148.28 -76.89
N SER A 787 -26.14 -147.40 -77.75
CA SER A 787 -26.09 -147.62 -79.21
C SER A 787 -25.16 -148.78 -79.59
N ILE A 788 -24.01 -148.92 -78.92
CA ILE A 788 -23.12 -150.08 -79.08
C ILE A 788 -23.84 -151.38 -78.68
N ILE A 789 -24.55 -151.38 -77.54
CA ILE A 789 -25.31 -152.54 -77.07
C ILE A 789 -26.41 -152.92 -78.09
N LYS A 790 -27.13 -151.93 -78.64
CA LYS A 790 -28.12 -152.17 -79.71
C LYS A 790 -27.51 -152.78 -80.97
N ASN A 791 -26.34 -152.30 -81.42
CA ASN A 791 -25.66 -152.86 -82.60
C ASN A 791 -25.21 -154.32 -82.40
N ILE A 792 -24.79 -154.68 -81.18
CA ILE A 792 -24.49 -156.08 -80.81
C ILE A 792 -25.77 -156.94 -80.79
N GLN A 793 -26.93 -156.37 -80.49
CA GLN A 793 -28.21 -157.09 -80.50
C GLN A 793 -28.83 -157.24 -81.90
N ILE A 794 -28.61 -156.29 -82.82
CA ILE A 794 -29.08 -156.34 -84.22
C ILE A 794 -28.29 -157.39 -85.02
N SER A 795 -26.98 -157.51 -84.78
CA SER A 795 -26.11 -158.54 -85.39
C SER A 795 -26.48 -159.98 -85.00
N ARG A 796 -27.41 -160.19 -84.07
CA ARG A 796 -27.86 -161.51 -83.61
C ARG A 796 -29.16 -162.02 -84.25
N LYS A 797 -29.82 -161.25 -85.13
CA LYS A 797 -31.20 -161.54 -85.57
C LYS A 797 -31.45 -161.70 -87.08
N GLU A 798 -30.43 -161.66 -87.94
CA GLU A 798 -30.60 -161.77 -89.42
C GLU A 798 -29.56 -162.69 -90.10
N GLU A 799 -29.51 -163.98 -89.71
CA GLU A 799 -28.76 -165.05 -90.42
C GLU A 799 -29.71 -166.06 -91.09
N THR A 800 -30.15 -165.82 -92.33
CA THR A 800 -30.57 -166.86 -93.29
C THR A 800 -30.31 -166.47 -94.75
N LYS A 801 -29.33 -167.19 -95.34
CA LYS A 801 -29.10 -167.51 -96.78
C LYS A 801 -28.49 -166.47 -97.75
N ILE A 802 -27.20 -166.70 -98.02
CA ILE A 802 -26.49 -166.78 -99.32
C ILE A 802 -25.72 -165.53 -99.82
N SER A 803 -24.39 -165.63 -99.60
CA SER A 803 -23.24 -165.37 -100.50
C SER A 803 -22.52 -164.01 -100.53
N ASN A 804 -21.20 -164.13 -100.29
CA ASN A 804 -20.05 -163.39 -100.83
C ASN A 804 -19.51 -162.12 -100.12
N ILE A 805 -18.51 -162.36 -99.24
CA ILE A 805 -17.11 -161.81 -99.17
C ILE A 805 -16.65 -161.03 -100.44
N PRO A 806 -15.79 -159.97 -100.41
CA PRO A 806 -14.55 -159.81 -99.59
C PRO A 806 -14.36 -158.46 -98.85
N GLU A 807 -13.72 -158.46 -97.67
CA GLU A 807 -12.28 -158.23 -97.37
C GLU A 807 -11.82 -156.76 -97.41
N PHE A 808 -11.19 -156.36 -96.28
CA PHE A 808 -10.03 -155.45 -96.15
C PHE A 808 -10.21 -153.99 -96.65
N GLU A 809 -9.63 -152.94 -96.07
CA GLU A 809 -8.32 -152.82 -95.45
C GLU A 809 -8.22 -151.50 -94.64
N VAL A 810 -7.76 -151.64 -93.41
CA VAL A 810 -6.84 -150.76 -92.64
C VAL A 810 -6.44 -149.42 -93.27
N PHE A 811 -6.57 -148.32 -92.50
CA PHE A 811 -5.43 -147.41 -92.29
C PHE A 811 -5.44 -146.77 -90.89
N TYR A 812 -4.41 -147.12 -90.12
CA TYR A 812 -3.92 -146.47 -88.90
C TYR A 812 -3.45 -145.02 -89.15
N LYS A 813 -3.55 -144.14 -88.13
CA LYS A 813 -2.44 -143.28 -87.63
C LYS A 813 -2.84 -142.32 -86.46
N ILE A 814 -2.50 -142.75 -85.23
CA ILE A 814 -1.58 -142.12 -84.23
C ILE A 814 -1.55 -140.57 -84.03
N LEU A 815 -1.89 -140.16 -82.76
CA LEU A 815 -1.41 -139.06 -81.84
C LEU A 815 -1.60 -137.54 -82.19
N PRO A 816 -1.52 -136.59 -81.20
CA PRO A 816 -1.41 -136.71 -79.73
C PRO A 816 -2.32 -135.79 -78.87
N LEU A 817 -2.33 -136.11 -77.56
CA LEU A 817 -2.63 -135.28 -76.39
C LEU A 817 -1.89 -133.91 -76.40
N PRO A 818 -2.32 -132.95 -75.56
CA PRO A 818 -1.39 -132.52 -74.51
C PRO A 818 -2.02 -132.40 -73.12
N ASN A 819 -1.20 -132.78 -72.14
CA ASN A 819 -1.27 -132.36 -70.75
C ASN A 819 -0.92 -130.86 -70.63
N SER A 820 -1.48 -130.17 -69.64
CA SER A 820 -0.75 -129.12 -68.93
C SER A 820 -1.14 -129.13 -67.45
N SER A 821 -0.14 -129.40 -66.61
CA SER A 821 -0.16 -129.41 -65.15
C SER A 821 0.16 -128.00 -64.58
N PHE A 822 -0.01 -127.86 -63.25
CA PHE A 822 0.61 -126.86 -62.34
C PHE A 822 -0.10 -125.47 -62.24
N SER A 823 -0.31 -124.78 -61.11
CA SER A 823 -0.17 -124.88 -59.63
C SER A 823 -0.83 -123.58 -59.09
N GLY A 824 -1.50 -123.45 -57.94
CA GLY A 824 -1.01 -123.70 -56.57
C GLY A 824 -0.08 -122.57 -56.07
N THR A 825 -0.42 -121.93 -54.92
CA THR A 825 0.33 -120.90 -54.12
C THR A 825 0.12 -119.45 -54.59
N GLY A 826 -0.10 -118.40 -53.77
CA GLY A 826 0.05 -118.16 -52.34
C GLY A 826 1.04 -117.02 -52.09
N LEU A 827 0.54 -115.89 -51.58
CA LEU A 827 1.17 -114.88 -50.70
C LEU A 827 2.37 -114.00 -51.17
N VAL A 828 2.21 -112.68 -50.94
CA VAL A 828 3.17 -111.64 -50.43
C VAL A 828 3.93 -110.67 -51.38
N GLU A 829 3.71 -109.37 -51.08
CA GLU A 829 4.54 -108.12 -51.11
C GLU A 829 5.16 -107.59 -52.42
N SER A 830 4.76 -106.38 -52.87
CA SER A 830 5.42 -105.04 -52.69
C SER A 830 6.31 -104.72 -53.91
N ASP A 831 6.51 -103.52 -54.47
CA ASP A 831 6.28 -102.08 -54.25
C ASP A 831 5.96 -101.50 -55.68
N GLY A 832 5.44 -100.31 -55.96
CA GLY A 832 5.59 -99.00 -55.37
C GLY A 832 5.37 -97.96 -56.48
N SER A 833 4.50 -96.98 -56.22
CA SER A 833 4.63 -95.62 -56.78
C SER A 833 3.83 -94.67 -55.89
N LEU A 834 4.59 -94.05 -55.00
CA LEU A 834 4.27 -92.89 -54.18
C LEU A 834 4.47 -91.62 -55.00
N GLN A 835 3.44 -90.75 -55.06
CA GLN A 835 3.52 -89.28 -55.07
C GLN A 835 2.08 -88.74 -55.02
N GLY A 836 1.60 -87.88 -54.13
CA GLY A 836 2.03 -87.28 -52.87
C GLY A 836 0.75 -86.63 -52.29
N LEU A 837 0.47 -86.80 -50.99
CA LEU A 837 0.34 -85.73 -49.98
C LEU A 837 -0.55 -84.53 -50.40
N GLU A 838 -1.49 -84.01 -49.61
CA GLU A 838 -1.90 -84.21 -48.22
C GLU A 838 -3.09 -83.26 -48.01
N GLU A 839 -4.23 -83.72 -47.48
CA GLU A 839 -5.20 -82.83 -46.80
C GLU A 839 -6.14 -83.67 -45.93
N ASN A 840 -5.70 -83.86 -44.68
CA ASN A 840 -6.42 -83.92 -43.42
C ASN A 840 -7.90 -84.37 -43.41
N LYS A 841 -8.11 -85.59 -42.91
CA LYS A 841 -9.33 -86.00 -42.19
C LYS A 841 -9.24 -85.56 -40.72
N SER A 842 -10.38 -85.19 -40.14
CA SER A 842 -10.57 -85.07 -38.69
C SER A 842 -11.91 -85.67 -38.31
N GLU A 843 -11.90 -86.64 -37.39
CA GLU A 843 -13.02 -87.24 -36.65
C GLU A 843 -12.37 -88.07 -35.53
N GLU A 844 -12.78 -88.18 -34.28
CA GLU A 844 -13.62 -87.45 -33.33
C GLU A 844 -13.31 -88.14 -31.97
N ALA A 845 -13.18 -87.40 -30.86
CA ALA A 845 -13.36 -87.96 -29.50
C ALA A 845 -13.45 -86.83 -28.45
N MET A 846 -14.66 -86.61 -27.95
CA MET A 846 -15.03 -85.87 -26.72
C MET A 846 -14.75 -86.74 -25.47
N PRO A 847 -14.62 -86.18 -24.22
CA PRO A 847 -15.69 -85.45 -23.52
C PRO A 847 -15.29 -84.21 -22.66
N ASN A 848 -16.06 -83.13 -22.82
CA ASN A 848 -16.87 -82.36 -21.84
C ASN A 848 -16.41 -82.17 -20.36
N PRO A 849 -16.97 -81.21 -19.58
CA PRO A 849 -17.77 -80.00 -19.89
C PRO A 849 -17.23 -78.73 -19.14
N LYS A 850 -17.63 -77.47 -19.39
CA LYS A 850 -18.89 -76.76 -19.04
C LYS A 850 -18.75 -75.29 -19.52
N SER A 851 -19.56 -74.77 -20.45
CA SER A 851 -20.81 -73.97 -20.26
C SER A 851 -20.63 -72.75 -19.31
N SER A 852 -20.59 -71.48 -19.76
CA SER A 852 -21.63 -70.60 -20.35
C SER A 852 -22.35 -69.68 -19.34
N LYS A 853 -22.52 -68.41 -19.76
CA LYS A 853 -23.56 -67.41 -19.39
C LYS A 853 -23.55 -66.76 -17.97
N SER A 854 -23.71 -65.43 -18.03
CA SER A 854 -24.19 -64.43 -17.07
C SER A 854 -25.53 -64.83 -16.37
N PRO A 855 -26.15 -64.13 -15.39
CA PRO A 855 -26.10 -62.69 -15.01
C PRO A 855 -26.35 -62.34 -13.50
N SER A 856 -26.61 -61.04 -13.24
CA SER A 856 -27.47 -60.43 -12.18
C SER A 856 -27.02 -60.33 -10.70
N CYS A 857 -26.88 -59.06 -10.29
CA CYS A 857 -27.56 -58.35 -9.19
C CYS A 857 -27.65 -58.93 -7.76
N SER A 858 -27.17 -58.10 -6.84
CA SER A 858 -27.80 -57.70 -5.55
C SER A 858 -27.33 -58.33 -4.23
N GLN A 859 -27.17 -57.40 -3.28
CA GLN A 859 -27.31 -57.48 -1.82
C GLN A 859 -26.19 -58.04 -0.92
N ASN A 860 -25.62 -57.09 -0.17
CA ASN A 860 -25.54 -57.03 1.30
C ASN A 860 -25.07 -58.27 2.10
N SER A 861 -23.97 -58.10 2.84
CA SER A 861 -23.85 -58.21 4.32
C SER A 861 -22.38 -58.51 4.70
N LYS A 862 -21.69 -57.68 5.50
CA LYS A 862 -21.74 -57.52 6.97
C LYS A 862 -20.84 -58.53 7.73
N ALA A 863 -20.05 -57.96 8.64
CA ALA A 863 -19.27 -58.55 9.76
C ALA A 863 -17.88 -59.15 9.41
N GLY A 864 -16.79 -58.84 10.12
CA GLY A 864 -16.60 -57.97 11.28
C GLY A 864 -15.25 -58.21 11.97
N TYR A 865 -14.80 -57.16 12.70
CA TYR A 865 -13.88 -57.15 13.87
C TYR A 865 -12.42 -57.63 13.64
N VAL A 866 -11.37 -56.98 14.17
CA VAL A 866 -11.11 -56.71 15.60
C VAL A 866 -10.06 -55.57 15.79
N ASN A 867 -10.39 -54.68 16.74
CA ASN A 867 -9.61 -53.88 17.70
C ASN A 867 -8.66 -52.70 17.36
N VAL A 868 -8.99 -51.61 18.08
CA VAL A 868 -8.29 -50.36 18.44
C VAL A 868 -7.28 -50.64 19.60
N PRO A 869 -6.33 -49.74 19.93
CA PRO A 869 -6.57 -48.63 20.90
C PRO A 869 -5.95 -47.27 20.44
N PHE A 870 -6.63 -46.12 20.56
CA PHE A 870 -6.83 -45.22 21.72
C PHE A 870 -5.79 -44.08 21.79
N LEU A 871 -6.26 -42.83 21.63
CA LEU A 871 -5.90 -41.69 22.48
C LEU A 871 -6.92 -40.57 22.27
N LYS A 872 -7.63 -40.28 23.35
CA LYS A 872 -8.62 -39.23 23.53
C LYS A 872 -8.07 -38.41 24.68
N GLU A 873 -7.86 -37.12 24.51
CA GLU A 873 -7.67 -36.22 25.65
C GLU A 873 -8.56 -34.99 25.44
N THR A 874 -9.63 -34.99 26.24
CA THR A 874 -10.50 -33.88 26.57
C THR A 874 -9.78 -32.94 27.53
N HIS A 875 -9.98 -31.62 27.41
CA HIS A 875 -10.37 -30.80 28.55
C HIS A 875 -11.06 -29.50 28.12
N CYS A 876 -12.30 -29.35 28.58
CA CYS A 876 -12.99 -28.08 28.79
C CYS A 876 -12.75 -27.59 30.24
N ILE A 877 -13.36 -26.44 30.56
CA ILE A 877 -13.56 -25.78 31.87
C ILE A 877 -12.35 -24.87 32.21
N VAL A 878 -12.45 -23.56 32.50
CA VAL A 878 -13.26 -22.88 33.52
C VAL A 878 -13.38 -21.36 33.23
N GLU A 879 -14.59 -20.82 33.38
CA GLU A 879 -14.88 -19.40 33.64
C GLU A 879 -14.27 -18.97 34.97
N GLN A 880 -13.58 -17.82 35.03
CA GLN A 880 -13.43 -17.13 36.31
C GLN A 880 -13.46 -15.61 36.12
N ASP A 881 -14.62 -15.05 36.42
CA ASP A 881 -14.75 -13.70 36.97
C ASP A 881 -13.91 -13.59 38.25
N GLN A 882 -13.09 -12.55 38.37
CA GLN A 882 -12.82 -11.93 39.66
C GLN A 882 -12.49 -10.44 39.51
N LYS A 883 -13.26 -9.67 40.29
CA LYS A 883 -13.10 -8.26 40.61
C LYS A 883 -11.91 -8.01 41.54
N SER A 884 -11.42 -6.76 41.47
CA SER A 884 -10.91 -5.90 42.57
C SER A 884 -9.45 -6.01 43.03
N GLU A 885 -8.89 -4.79 43.21
CA GLU A 885 -7.78 -4.35 44.09
C GLU A 885 -6.34 -4.66 43.66
N LEU A 886 -5.69 -3.71 42.96
CA LEU A 886 -4.88 -2.61 43.51
C LEU A 886 -4.46 -1.63 42.40
#